data_AF-A0A2J7TJT8-F1
#
_entry.id   AF-A0A2J7TJT8-F1
#
_cell.length_a   1.000
_cell.length_b   1.000
_cell.length_c   1.000
_cell.angle_alpha   90.00
_cell.angle_beta   90.00
_cell.angle_gamma   90.00
#
_symmetry.space_group_name_H-M   'P 1'
#
loop_
_entity.id
_entity.type
_entity.pdbx_description
1 polymer ?
#
loop_
_entity_poly.entity_id
_entity_poly.type
_entity_poly.pdbx_seq_one_letter_code
_entity_poly.pdbx_strand_id
1 'polypeptide(L)'
;MTTSLALEARAIRLDQIAGVSDLNPRLADENEIAELAASIFAVGQLQDLMVEPAELKGHYLILDGQRRWRAMHHLVESGSWPPDAPINVTVVDYGDEALRREKALAANTMRRALHPVDEYEAFAELAAAGVVEERIARDFGLDVRRVRQRLALGRLSPKIRAAWREGIIDATIAQAYTAGATHEAQDAVFDAMGTAPSVYAIKSSLRADTLREDAAETTYIGADAYLAAGGRIEEQLFDDGATWLDGGLAKRLAREKLMAEAEAIAAAEGWGFVVFQPEPNAGEYIVSDYELEYSPEEQKRVDELEECDAATTEEIEAGEAEKEAIDLRALLRQIPAAKRGSLGIVADLSHYGEPVFYRGWKQQPPEDAAVEDNHHSDSARAATRAEKGAAAASSPAAAPPKKTPKALREVLDASLDGAFAACIGTRPDLALMLAVAKFGPTYEGGASGCIQLSGGLSAYADDHVSELLGKLTGKAFDRALALCADAPLADLTAAFCEIVARSISVANRPHEDMPIGKCEPIAKALAARGAPLAERLNEALDREAYFAASKKTCVAVAEQLETPAINSVGKKALIASAVAADAAKKKWLPAPLSDWAALTATSPEAPRAEPQDKPLAQAMLEAIDADEQARRDKITRVCDFQAGAPLFGKFMIERVEVKDGAECKASDLRAAFLATASPTATARPLSAPEIGAMLKKLGVASKRKKDGVFYLGLALKDEAA
;
A
#
# COMPACT_ATOMS: atom_id res chain seq x y z
N MET A 1 -62.24 10.27 -17.62
CA MET A 1 -62.95 9.18 -16.92
C MET A 1 -61.97 8.59 -15.93
N THR A 2 -62.19 8.81 -14.64
CA THR A 2 -61.37 8.27 -13.56
C THR A 2 -61.73 6.79 -13.42
N THR A 3 -60.95 5.91 -14.08
CA THR A 3 -61.11 4.47 -13.90
C THR A 3 -60.74 4.16 -12.46
N SER A 4 -61.76 3.91 -11.63
CA SER A 4 -61.60 3.50 -10.24
C SER A 4 -60.77 2.21 -10.21
N LEU A 5 -59.58 2.27 -9.60
CA LEU A 5 -58.73 1.11 -9.38
C LEU A 5 -59.45 0.10 -8.49
N ALA A 6 -59.55 -1.15 -8.91
CA ALA A 6 -59.89 -2.25 -8.02
C ALA A 6 -58.57 -2.87 -7.51
N LEU A 7 -58.01 -2.28 -6.45
CA LEU A 7 -57.01 -2.95 -5.62
C LEU A 7 -57.79 -3.81 -4.63
N GLU A 8 -57.71 -5.14 -4.76
CA GLU A 8 -58.45 -6.05 -3.90
C GLU A 8 -57.49 -6.81 -2.98
N ALA A 9 -57.53 -6.52 -1.69
CA ALA A 9 -56.80 -7.29 -0.69
C ALA A 9 -57.48 -8.65 -0.47
N ARG A 10 -56.70 -9.73 -0.55
CA ARG A 10 -57.16 -11.11 -0.38
C ARG A 10 -56.14 -11.91 0.42
N ALA A 11 -56.61 -12.92 1.16
CA ALA A 11 -55.76 -13.96 1.70
C ALA A 11 -55.77 -15.17 0.75
N ILE A 12 -54.61 -15.61 0.29
CA ILE A 12 -54.44 -16.79 -0.57
C ILE A 12 -53.45 -17.76 0.07
N ARG A 13 -53.39 -19.01 -0.38
CA ARG A 13 -52.34 -19.94 0.04
C ARG A 13 -51.05 -19.67 -0.73
N LEU A 14 -49.91 -19.98 -0.11
CA LEU A 14 -48.60 -19.78 -0.73
C LEU A 14 -48.44 -20.57 -2.05
N ASP A 15 -49.03 -21.77 -2.12
CA ASP A 15 -49.06 -22.64 -3.31
C ASP A 15 -49.90 -22.12 -4.49
N GLN A 16 -50.71 -21.08 -4.25
CA GLN A 16 -51.47 -20.39 -5.31
C GLN A 16 -50.60 -19.36 -6.06
N ILE A 17 -49.37 -19.11 -5.63
CA ILE A 17 -48.43 -18.28 -6.39
C ILE A 17 -47.70 -19.15 -7.41
N ALA A 18 -47.93 -18.89 -8.70
CA ALA A 18 -47.35 -19.67 -9.79
C ALA A 18 -45.91 -19.25 -10.16
N GLY A 19 -45.50 -18.05 -9.76
CA GLY A 19 -44.16 -17.54 -10.05
C GLY A 19 -44.06 -16.01 -9.98
N VAL A 20 -43.00 -15.48 -10.58
CA VAL A 20 -42.73 -14.04 -10.67
C VAL A 20 -43.14 -13.55 -12.05
N SER A 21 -43.83 -12.40 -12.13
CA SER A 21 -44.19 -11.76 -13.39
C SER A 21 -42.95 -11.19 -14.08
N ASP A 22 -42.92 -11.22 -15.41
CA ASP A 22 -41.90 -10.56 -16.25
C ASP A 22 -41.87 -9.04 -16.05
N LEU A 23 -42.90 -8.48 -15.42
CA LEU A 23 -43.02 -7.04 -15.13
C LEU A 23 -42.38 -6.62 -13.80
N ASN A 24 -41.82 -7.56 -13.02
CA ASN A 24 -41.11 -7.23 -11.79
C ASN A 24 -39.71 -6.65 -12.12
N PRO A 25 -39.43 -5.38 -11.80
CA PRO A 25 -38.16 -4.73 -12.14
C PRO A 25 -36.99 -5.13 -11.24
N ARG A 26 -37.22 -5.88 -10.15
CA ARG A 26 -36.18 -6.28 -9.19
C ARG A 26 -36.01 -7.80 -9.21
N LEU A 27 -34.87 -8.25 -9.73
CA LEU A 27 -34.39 -9.63 -9.52
C LEU A 27 -33.91 -9.76 -8.07
N ALA A 28 -34.39 -10.76 -7.35
CA ALA A 28 -34.00 -10.99 -5.97
C ALA A 28 -32.56 -11.52 -5.90
N ASP A 29 -31.69 -10.75 -5.23
CA ASP A 29 -30.39 -11.22 -4.74
C ASP A 29 -30.60 -12.33 -3.70
N GLU A 30 -29.76 -13.37 -3.71
CA GLU A 30 -29.91 -14.52 -2.79
C GLU A 30 -29.44 -14.19 -1.37
N ASN A 31 -28.54 -13.21 -1.25
CA ASN A 31 -28.08 -12.69 0.03
C ASN A 31 -29.25 -11.98 0.75
N GLU A 32 -29.44 -12.24 2.04
CA GLU A 32 -30.51 -11.69 2.92
C GLU A 32 -31.90 -12.42 2.90
N ILE A 33 -32.08 -13.53 2.17
CA ILE A 33 -33.38 -14.26 2.22
C ILE A 33 -33.62 -14.92 3.58
N ALA A 34 -32.57 -15.50 4.19
CA ALA A 34 -32.66 -16.14 5.49
C ALA A 34 -32.97 -15.14 6.63
N GLU A 35 -32.37 -13.95 6.57
CA GLU A 35 -32.64 -12.84 7.50
C GLU A 35 -34.10 -12.40 7.41
N LEU A 36 -34.61 -12.19 6.19
CA LEU A 36 -36.00 -11.82 5.95
C LEU A 36 -36.96 -12.93 6.40
N ALA A 37 -36.60 -14.20 6.22
CA ALA A 37 -37.37 -15.34 6.70
C ALA A 37 -37.47 -15.33 8.24
N ALA A 38 -36.36 -15.11 8.95
CA ALA A 38 -36.36 -15.01 10.40
C ALA A 38 -37.27 -13.87 10.90
N SER A 39 -37.22 -12.69 10.25
CA SER A 39 -38.10 -11.57 10.60
C SER A 39 -39.59 -11.86 10.32
N ILE A 40 -39.90 -12.45 9.17
CA ILE A 40 -41.28 -12.85 8.82
C ILE A 40 -41.81 -13.90 9.82
N PHE A 41 -40.98 -14.83 10.27
CA PHE A 41 -41.35 -15.81 11.29
C PHE A 41 -41.63 -15.14 12.65
N ALA A 42 -40.84 -14.13 13.04
CA ALA A 42 -40.96 -13.47 14.33
C ALA A 42 -42.14 -12.48 14.42
N VAL A 43 -42.37 -11.68 13.36
CA VAL A 43 -43.31 -10.54 13.39
C VAL A 43 -44.52 -10.75 12.46
N GLY A 44 -44.45 -11.74 11.56
CA GLY A 44 -45.48 -12.03 10.57
C GLY A 44 -45.36 -11.18 9.29
N GLN A 45 -46.32 -11.35 8.39
CA GLN A 45 -46.35 -10.61 7.12
C GLN A 45 -46.89 -9.18 7.32
N LEU A 46 -45.98 -8.21 7.46
CA LEU A 46 -46.33 -6.79 7.63
C LEU A 46 -46.76 -6.08 6.33
N GLN A 47 -46.34 -6.58 5.17
CA GLN A 47 -46.67 -6.01 3.86
C GLN A 47 -47.18 -7.10 2.91
N ASP A 48 -48.33 -6.82 2.29
CA ASP A 48 -48.95 -7.68 1.28
C ASP A 48 -48.05 -7.87 0.05
N LEU A 49 -48.10 -9.05 -0.56
CA LEU A 49 -47.51 -9.25 -1.88
C LEU A 49 -48.42 -8.62 -2.94
N MET A 50 -47.85 -7.91 -3.90
CA MET A 50 -48.64 -7.37 -5.01
C MET A 50 -48.61 -8.38 -6.14
N VAL A 51 -49.79 -8.83 -6.56
CA VAL A 51 -49.90 -9.93 -7.52
C VAL A 51 -50.89 -9.62 -8.64
N GLU A 52 -50.65 -10.18 -9.82
CA GLU A 52 -51.62 -10.20 -10.92
C GLU A 52 -52.19 -11.61 -11.11
N PRO A 53 -53.40 -11.76 -11.66
CA PRO A 53 -53.93 -13.07 -12.04
C PRO A 53 -53.00 -13.78 -13.04
N ALA A 54 -52.69 -15.05 -12.78
CA ALA A 54 -51.98 -15.90 -13.74
C ALA A 54 -52.94 -16.43 -14.83
N GLU A 55 -52.39 -16.99 -15.91
CA GLU A 55 -53.20 -17.70 -16.92
C GLU A 55 -53.96 -18.89 -16.31
N LEU A 56 -53.36 -19.55 -15.32
CA LEU A 56 -54.01 -20.61 -14.57
C LEU A 56 -55.01 -20.03 -13.56
N LYS A 57 -56.29 -20.38 -13.74
CA LYS A 57 -57.39 -19.86 -12.93
C LYS A 57 -57.19 -20.17 -11.44
N GLY A 58 -57.20 -19.13 -10.60
CA GLY A 58 -57.02 -19.24 -9.15
C GLY A 58 -55.56 -19.18 -8.70
N HIS A 59 -54.62 -18.97 -9.62
CA HIS A 59 -53.22 -18.71 -9.35
C HIS A 59 -52.83 -17.27 -9.69
N TYR A 60 -51.71 -16.83 -9.14
CA TYR A 60 -51.24 -15.46 -9.22
C TYR A 60 -49.74 -15.37 -9.53
N LEU A 61 -49.34 -14.30 -10.22
CA LEU A 61 -47.94 -13.95 -10.49
C LEU A 61 -47.53 -12.74 -9.66
N ILE A 62 -46.30 -12.76 -9.12
CA ILE A 62 -45.79 -11.67 -8.28
C ILE A 62 -45.37 -10.48 -9.14
N LEU A 63 -45.97 -9.32 -8.88
CA LEU A 63 -45.55 -8.02 -9.40
C LEU A 63 -44.56 -7.32 -8.47
N ASP A 64 -44.75 -7.43 -7.16
CA ASP A 64 -43.83 -6.92 -6.13
C ASP A 64 -43.86 -7.79 -4.86
N GLY A 65 -42.71 -7.93 -4.20
CA GLY A 65 -42.53 -8.75 -3.02
C GLY A 65 -41.86 -10.11 -3.24
N GLN A 66 -41.14 -10.30 -4.36
CA GLN A 66 -40.43 -11.55 -4.67
C GLN A 66 -39.53 -12.05 -3.52
N ARG A 67 -38.79 -11.15 -2.85
CA ARG A 67 -37.94 -11.49 -1.69
C ARG A 67 -38.77 -12.07 -0.53
N ARG A 68 -39.92 -11.46 -0.22
CA ARG A 68 -40.83 -11.91 0.86
C ARG A 68 -41.43 -13.28 0.53
N TRP A 69 -41.83 -13.50 -0.72
CA TRP A 69 -42.31 -14.81 -1.18
C TRP A 69 -41.25 -15.91 -1.06
N ARG A 70 -40.00 -15.64 -1.48
CA ARG A 70 -38.87 -16.58 -1.31
C ARG A 70 -38.58 -16.87 0.16
N ALA A 71 -38.60 -15.86 1.02
CA ALA A 71 -38.42 -16.02 2.45
C ALA A 71 -39.52 -16.89 3.09
N MET A 72 -40.79 -16.71 2.69
CA MET A 72 -41.89 -17.59 3.12
C MET A 72 -41.71 -19.03 2.63
N HIS A 73 -41.25 -19.22 1.39
CA HIS A 73 -40.90 -20.55 0.87
C HIS A 73 -39.80 -21.21 1.70
N HIS A 74 -38.75 -20.46 2.05
CA HIS A 74 -37.68 -20.96 2.91
C HIS A 74 -38.17 -21.38 4.30
N LEU A 75 -39.14 -20.66 4.88
CA LEU A 75 -39.78 -21.06 6.13
C LEU A 75 -40.62 -22.34 6.01
N VAL A 76 -41.27 -22.56 4.86
CA VAL A 76 -42.01 -23.80 4.58
C VAL A 76 -41.04 -24.97 4.39
N GLU A 77 -39.96 -24.79 3.64
CA GLU A 77 -38.93 -25.81 3.41
C GLU A 77 -38.21 -26.21 4.70
N SER A 78 -37.96 -25.26 5.60
CA SER A 78 -37.39 -25.52 6.93
C SER A 78 -38.40 -26.07 7.94
N GLY A 79 -39.68 -26.23 7.56
CA GLY A 79 -40.74 -26.76 8.42
C GLY A 79 -41.22 -25.78 9.50
N SER A 80 -40.78 -24.53 9.46
CA SER A 80 -41.14 -23.48 10.42
C SER A 80 -42.45 -22.76 10.06
N TRP A 81 -43.01 -23.00 8.87
CA TRP A 81 -44.25 -22.39 8.39
C TRP A 81 -45.12 -23.42 7.64
N PRO A 82 -46.44 -23.46 7.86
CA PRO A 82 -47.31 -24.43 7.18
C PRO A 82 -47.43 -24.15 5.67
N PRO A 83 -47.32 -25.15 4.78
CA PRO A 83 -47.44 -24.93 3.33
C PRO A 83 -48.82 -24.42 2.89
N ASP A 84 -49.85 -24.63 3.72
CA ASP A 84 -51.23 -24.19 3.53
C ASP A 84 -51.58 -22.86 4.23
N ALA A 85 -50.61 -22.22 4.87
CA ALA A 85 -50.84 -20.98 5.59
C ALA A 85 -51.32 -19.85 4.66
N PRO A 86 -52.34 -19.08 5.09
CA PRO A 86 -52.81 -17.94 4.33
C PRO A 86 -51.77 -16.80 4.35
N ILE A 87 -51.46 -16.27 3.19
CA ILE A 87 -50.65 -15.08 2.97
C ILE A 87 -51.52 -13.94 2.43
N ASN A 88 -51.22 -12.72 2.84
CA ASN A 88 -51.93 -11.53 2.40
C ASN A 88 -51.38 -11.03 1.07
N VAL A 89 -52.27 -10.82 0.10
CA VAL A 89 -51.92 -10.32 -1.22
C VAL A 89 -52.87 -9.20 -1.64
N THR A 90 -52.34 -8.22 -2.34
CA THR A 90 -53.14 -7.23 -3.07
C THR A 90 -53.18 -7.64 -4.53
N VAL A 91 -54.36 -8.03 -5.01
CA VAL A 91 -54.59 -8.44 -6.40
C VAL A 91 -54.80 -7.21 -7.27
N VAL A 92 -54.13 -7.23 -8.40
CA VAL A 92 -54.05 -6.13 -9.35
C VAL A 92 -54.48 -6.64 -10.72
N ASP A 93 -55.67 -6.26 -11.16
CA ASP A 93 -56.21 -6.63 -12.47
C ASP A 93 -56.29 -5.37 -13.35
N TYR A 94 -55.22 -5.10 -14.10
CA TYR A 94 -55.25 -4.06 -15.13
C TYR A 94 -55.28 -4.75 -16.50
N GLY A 95 -56.42 -4.68 -17.17
CA GLY A 95 -56.61 -5.34 -18.48
C GLY A 95 -55.67 -4.85 -19.59
N ASP A 96 -55.01 -3.69 -19.45
CA ASP A 96 -54.05 -3.15 -20.42
C ASP A 96 -52.60 -3.30 -19.91
N GLU A 97 -51.74 -3.92 -20.72
CA GLU A 97 -50.32 -4.17 -20.44
C GLU A 97 -49.50 -2.88 -20.25
N ALA A 98 -49.83 -1.80 -20.96
CA ALA A 98 -49.16 -0.51 -20.77
C ALA A 98 -49.47 0.08 -19.38
N LEU A 99 -50.72 -0.05 -18.93
CA LEU A 99 -51.16 0.40 -17.62
C LEU A 99 -50.53 -0.46 -16.51
N ARG A 100 -50.39 -1.79 -16.72
CA ARG A 100 -49.67 -2.69 -15.81
C ARG A 100 -48.22 -2.25 -15.60
N ARG A 101 -47.49 -1.98 -16.69
CA ARG A 101 -46.09 -1.50 -16.64
C ARG A 101 -45.96 -0.16 -15.91
N GLU A 102 -46.81 0.81 -16.23
CA GLU A 102 -46.79 2.13 -15.59
C GLU A 102 -47.00 2.01 -14.08
N LYS A 103 -47.95 1.18 -13.64
CA LYS A 103 -48.27 1.04 -12.22
C LYS A 103 -47.22 0.23 -11.44
N ALA A 104 -46.65 -0.82 -12.05
CA ALA A 104 -45.52 -1.55 -11.46
C ALA A 104 -44.31 -0.62 -11.26
N LEU A 105 -44.04 0.25 -12.24
CA LEU A 105 -42.98 1.26 -12.15
C LEU A 105 -43.31 2.34 -11.10
N ALA A 106 -44.56 2.82 -11.05
CA ALA A 106 -44.99 3.83 -10.09
C ALA A 106 -44.93 3.33 -8.63
N ALA A 107 -45.39 2.11 -8.37
CA ALA A 107 -45.35 1.48 -7.05
C ALA A 107 -43.90 1.32 -6.53
N ASN A 108 -42.95 1.04 -7.43
CA ASN A 108 -41.53 0.94 -7.09
C ASN A 108 -40.86 2.32 -6.93
N THR A 109 -41.17 3.27 -7.82
CA THR A 109 -40.52 4.60 -7.84
C THR A 109 -41.02 5.51 -6.73
N MET A 110 -42.29 5.36 -6.30
CA MET A 110 -42.89 6.20 -5.25
C MET A 110 -42.55 5.73 -3.82
N ARG A 111 -41.82 4.63 -3.63
CA ARG A 111 -41.31 4.24 -2.32
C ARG A 111 -40.17 5.18 -1.92
N ARG A 112 -40.46 6.09 -1.00
CA ARG A 112 -39.42 6.85 -0.31
C ARG A 112 -38.77 5.92 0.71
N ALA A 113 -37.53 5.51 0.46
CA ALA A 113 -36.75 4.80 1.46
C ALA A 113 -36.64 5.67 2.73
N LEU A 114 -36.78 5.03 3.89
CA LEU A 114 -36.49 5.65 5.18
C LEU A 114 -35.04 6.14 5.16
N HIS A 115 -34.76 7.34 5.69
CA HIS A 115 -33.39 7.77 5.80
C HIS A 115 -32.66 6.85 6.81
N PRO A 116 -31.42 6.41 6.56
CA PRO A 116 -30.72 5.49 7.46
C PRO A 116 -30.69 5.96 8.92
N VAL A 117 -30.54 7.27 9.14
CA VAL A 117 -30.58 7.89 10.48
C VAL A 117 -31.89 7.59 11.22
N ASP A 118 -33.03 7.67 10.52
CA ASP A 118 -34.35 7.46 11.14
C ASP A 118 -34.55 5.98 11.49
N GLU A 119 -33.98 5.07 10.68
CA GLU A 119 -33.90 3.64 11.03
C GLU A 119 -33.12 3.46 12.34
N TYR A 120 -31.89 3.99 12.41
CA TYR A 120 -31.02 3.79 13.57
C TYR A 120 -31.58 4.42 14.85
N GLU A 121 -32.26 5.57 14.76
CA GLU A 121 -32.97 6.16 15.90
C GLU A 121 -34.09 5.23 16.41
N ALA A 122 -34.87 4.61 15.52
CA ALA A 122 -35.89 3.65 15.92
C ALA A 122 -35.29 2.43 16.64
N PHE A 123 -34.14 1.92 16.18
CA PHE A 123 -33.41 0.85 16.89
C PHE A 123 -32.97 1.33 18.29
N ALA A 124 -32.43 2.54 18.40
CA ALA A 124 -32.01 3.12 19.68
C ALA A 124 -33.19 3.34 20.65
N GLU A 125 -34.35 3.77 20.15
CA GLU A 125 -35.58 3.92 20.93
C GLU A 125 -36.11 2.58 21.45
N LEU A 126 -36.08 1.52 20.64
CA LEU A 126 -36.45 0.18 21.07
C LEU A 126 -35.55 -0.32 22.22
N ALA A 127 -34.24 -0.10 22.10
CA ALA A 127 -33.30 -0.44 23.16
C ALA A 127 -33.53 0.41 24.42
N ALA A 128 -33.79 1.72 24.27
CA ALA A 128 -34.10 2.61 25.39
C ALA A 128 -35.42 2.25 26.10
N ALA A 129 -36.38 1.65 25.39
CA ALA A 129 -37.61 1.09 25.94
C ALA A 129 -37.40 -0.26 26.66
N GLY A 130 -36.17 -0.75 26.75
CA GLY A 130 -35.81 -1.97 27.49
C GLY A 130 -35.90 -3.27 26.66
N VAL A 131 -36.03 -3.17 25.34
CA VAL A 131 -35.94 -4.36 24.46
C VAL A 131 -34.48 -4.78 24.34
N VAL A 132 -34.17 -6.02 24.75
CA VAL A 132 -32.82 -6.58 24.69
C VAL A 132 -32.33 -6.78 23.25
N GLU A 133 -31.03 -6.63 23.02
CA GLU A 133 -30.40 -6.65 21.69
C GLU A 133 -30.66 -7.96 20.94
N GLU A 134 -30.66 -9.09 21.64
CA GLU A 134 -30.92 -10.42 21.08
C GLU A 134 -32.35 -10.56 20.55
N ARG A 135 -33.30 -9.88 21.21
CA ARG A 135 -34.69 -9.85 20.78
C ARG A 135 -34.84 -8.97 19.53
N ILE A 136 -34.18 -7.82 19.50
CA ILE A 136 -34.15 -6.95 18.33
C ILE A 136 -33.53 -7.70 17.14
N ALA A 137 -32.40 -8.36 17.35
CA ALA A 137 -31.72 -9.19 16.35
C ALA A 137 -32.69 -10.23 15.75
N ARG A 138 -33.37 -11.00 16.60
CA ARG A 138 -34.37 -11.98 16.17
C ARG A 138 -35.54 -11.35 15.41
N ASP A 139 -36.16 -10.31 15.95
CA ASP A 139 -37.39 -9.73 15.41
C ASP A 139 -37.14 -9.07 14.03
N PHE A 140 -35.95 -8.50 13.83
CA PHE A 140 -35.53 -7.87 12.56
C PHE A 140 -34.69 -8.79 11.66
N GLY A 141 -34.41 -10.02 12.07
CA GLY A 141 -33.61 -10.97 11.29
C GLY A 141 -32.13 -10.60 11.14
N LEU A 142 -31.58 -9.81 12.06
CA LEU A 142 -30.19 -9.35 12.06
C LEU A 142 -29.35 -10.18 13.04
N ASP A 143 -28.03 -10.23 12.84
CA ASP A 143 -27.14 -10.69 13.90
C ASP A 143 -26.96 -9.63 15.01
N VAL A 144 -26.53 -10.05 16.20
CA VAL A 144 -26.39 -9.17 17.37
C VAL A 144 -25.34 -8.08 17.14
N ARG A 145 -24.24 -8.36 16.44
CA ARG A 145 -23.20 -7.35 16.11
C ARG A 145 -23.80 -6.26 15.23
N ARG A 146 -24.61 -6.65 14.24
CA ARG A 146 -25.30 -5.78 13.29
C ARG A 146 -26.40 -4.94 13.96
N VAL A 147 -27.02 -5.43 15.04
CA VAL A 147 -27.86 -4.61 15.93
C VAL A 147 -27.02 -3.61 16.71
N ARG A 148 -25.91 -4.03 17.34
CA ARG A 148 -25.01 -3.11 18.08
C ARG A 148 -24.46 -1.98 17.22
N GLN A 149 -24.09 -2.27 15.97
CA GLN A 149 -23.68 -1.25 14.99
C GLN A 149 -24.78 -0.21 14.74
N ARG A 150 -26.03 -0.64 14.53
CA ARG A 150 -27.18 0.26 14.37
C ARG A 150 -27.45 1.09 15.61
N LEU A 151 -27.37 0.47 16.79
CA LEU A 151 -27.52 1.17 18.06
C LEU A 151 -26.43 2.23 18.26
N ALA A 152 -25.18 1.94 17.92
CA ALA A 152 -24.09 2.90 18.00
C ALA A 152 -24.37 4.15 17.13
N LEU A 153 -24.82 3.94 15.89
CA LEU A 153 -25.19 5.04 14.98
C LEU A 153 -26.45 5.80 15.46
N GLY A 154 -27.44 5.08 15.98
CA GLY A 154 -28.66 5.66 16.55
C GLY A 154 -28.44 6.39 17.87
N ARG A 155 -27.30 6.16 18.54
CA ARG A 155 -26.88 6.82 19.77
C ARG A 155 -25.89 7.97 19.55
N LEU A 156 -25.46 8.25 18.32
CA LEU A 156 -24.67 9.45 18.01
C LEU A 156 -25.37 10.73 18.49
N SER A 157 -24.63 11.79 18.74
CA SER A 157 -25.23 13.05 19.18
C SER A 157 -26.31 13.53 18.17
N PRO A 158 -27.37 14.19 18.64
CA PRO A 158 -28.41 14.74 17.76
C PRO A 158 -27.84 15.63 16.65
N LYS A 159 -26.74 16.33 16.93
CA LYS A 159 -26.05 17.22 16.00
C LYS A 159 -25.37 16.45 14.87
N ILE A 160 -24.64 15.38 15.17
CA ILE A 160 -24.03 14.50 14.16
C ILE A 160 -25.11 13.87 13.29
N ARG A 161 -26.20 13.37 13.90
CA ARG A 161 -27.32 12.77 13.16
C ARG A 161 -28.03 13.77 12.24
N ALA A 162 -28.19 15.02 12.68
CA ALA A 162 -28.73 16.11 11.85
C ALA A 162 -27.81 16.42 10.66
N ALA A 163 -26.51 16.57 10.91
CA ALA A 163 -25.52 16.80 9.85
C ALA A 163 -25.52 15.68 8.80
N TRP A 164 -25.70 14.43 9.23
CA TRP A 164 -25.81 13.30 8.32
C TRP A 164 -27.10 13.35 7.49
N ARG A 165 -28.26 13.67 8.10
CA ARG A 165 -29.53 13.85 7.35
C ARG A 165 -29.44 14.97 6.31
N GLU A 166 -28.70 16.02 6.61
CA GLU A 166 -28.51 17.17 5.72
C GLU A 166 -27.47 16.92 4.62
N GLY A 167 -26.77 15.78 4.68
CA GLY A 167 -25.70 15.43 3.73
C GLY A 167 -24.42 16.23 3.92
N ILE A 168 -24.23 16.88 5.08
CA ILE A 168 -23.00 17.57 5.45
C ILE A 168 -21.88 16.55 5.70
N ILE A 169 -22.24 15.41 6.29
CA ILE A 169 -21.36 14.26 6.47
C ILE A 169 -22.02 13.02 5.87
N ASP A 170 -21.19 12.07 5.40
CA ASP A 170 -21.66 10.80 4.88
C ASP A 170 -21.68 9.70 5.98
N ALA A 171 -22.06 8.49 5.57
CA ALA A 171 -22.13 7.34 6.48
C ALA A 171 -20.77 6.98 7.09
N THR A 172 -19.68 7.12 6.32
CA THR A 172 -18.32 6.79 6.73
C THR A 172 -17.84 7.74 7.82
N ILE A 173 -18.09 9.05 7.63
CA ILE A 173 -17.78 10.07 8.63
C ILE A 173 -18.67 9.93 9.86
N ALA A 174 -19.96 9.66 9.71
CA ALA A 174 -20.85 9.43 10.85
C ALA A 174 -20.41 8.22 11.70
N GLN A 175 -19.95 7.13 11.06
CA GLN A 175 -19.37 5.98 11.76
C GLN A 175 -18.14 6.36 12.58
N ALA A 176 -17.29 7.27 12.11
CA ALA A 176 -16.11 7.72 12.85
C ALA A 176 -16.46 8.32 14.22
N TYR A 177 -17.58 9.05 14.32
CA TYR A 177 -18.05 9.64 15.57
C TYR A 177 -18.51 8.63 16.62
N THR A 178 -18.78 7.37 16.23
CA THR A 178 -19.12 6.30 17.19
C THR A 178 -17.95 5.96 18.12
N ALA A 179 -16.73 6.40 17.78
CA ALA A 179 -15.56 6.29 18.64
C ALA A 179 -15.62 7.18 19.90
N GLY A 180 -16.47 8.22 19.91
CA GLY A 180 -16.59 9.13 21.04
C GLY A 180 -17.49 8.57 22.13
N ALA A 181 -17.00 8.53 23.37
CA ALA A 181 -17.74 8.01 24.52
C ALA A 181 -18.92 8.89 24.96
N THR A 182 -18.92 10.18 24.60
CA THR A 182 -19.94 11.16 25.03
C THR A 182 -20.39 12.04 23.87
N HIS A 183 -21.62 12.55 23.96
CA HIS A 183 -22.15 13.50 22.97
C HIS A 183 -21.35 14.80 22.97
N GLU A 184 -20.88 15.25 24.13
CA GLU A 184 -20.06 16.45 24.25
C GLU A 184 -18.73 16.32 23.51
N ALA A 185 -18.07 15.16 23.59
CA ALA A 185 -16.82 14.91 22.85
C ALA A 185 -17.08 14.85 21.34
N GLN A 186 -18.16 14.18 20.91
CA GLN A 186 -18.56 14.12 19.51
C GLN A 186 -18.83 15.54 18.96
N ASP A 187 -19.60 16.35 19.68
CA ASP A 187 -19.95 17.70 19.29
C ASP A 187 -18.73 18.64 19.25
N ALA A 188 -17.84 18.54 20.24
CA ALA A 188 -16.61 19.35 20.30
C ALA A 188 -15.67 19.03 19.13
N VAL A 189 -15.48 17.75 18.81
CA VAL A 189 -14.70 17.35 17.63
C VAL A 189 -15.39 17.83 16.35
N PHE A 190 -16.70 17.69 16.23
CA PHE A 190 -17.44 18.17 15.06
C PHE A 190 -17.34 19.68 14.86
N ASP A 191 -17.37 20.47 15.93
CA ASP A 191 -17.19 21.93 15.87
C ASP A 191 -15.77 22.36 15.54
N ALA A 192 -14.78 21.60 16.01
CA ALA A 192 -13.37 21.87 15.72
C ALA A 192 -12.99 21.50 14.28
N MET A 193 -13.74 20.60 13.66
CA MET A 193 -13.47 20.09 12.32
C MET A 193 -14.01 21.06 11.25
N GLY A 194 -13.18 21.34 10.25
CA GLY A 194 -13.53 22.21 9.11
C GLY A 194 -14.46 21.53 8.08
N THR A 195 -14.49 22.04 6.86
CA THR A 195 -15.40 21.59 5.79
C THR A 195 -15.12 20.20 5.20
N ALA A 196 -14.02 19.54 5.58
CA ALA A 196 -13.65 18.21 5.09
C ALA A 196 -12.85 17.44 6.16
N PRO A 197 -13.49 16.98 7.25
CA PRO A 197 -12.81 16.16 8.24
C PRO A 197 -12.46 14.79 7.66
N SER A 198 -11.26 14.29 7.96
CA SER A 198 -10.92 12.90 7.69
C SER A 198 -11.43 12.00 8.82
N VAL A 199 -11.77 10.75 8.47
CA VAL A 199 -12.15 9.71 9.45
C VAL A 199 -11.09 9.54 10.52
N TYR A 200 -9.82 9.59 10.13
CA TYR A 200 -8.69 9.52 11.05
C TYR A 200 -8.64 10.70 12.00
N ALA A 201 -8.78 11.93 11.51
CA ALA A 201 -8.72 13.11 12.38
C ALA A 201 -9.84 13.07 13.43
N ILE A 202 -11.05 12.62 13.05
CA ILE A 202 -12.17 12.40 13.99
C ILE A 202 -11.84 11.29 14.98
N LYS A 203 -11.47 10.09 14.50
CA LYS A 203 -11.15 8.95 15.37
C LYS A 203 -10.01 9.31 16.32
N SER A 204 -8.89 9.84 15.82
CA SER A 204 -7.72 10.26 16.59
C SER A 204 -8.06 11.32 17.64
N SER A 205 -8.89 12.32 17.30
CA SER A 205 -9.33 13.34 18.28
C SER A 205 -10.24 12.76 19.36
N LEU A 206 -11.16 11.86 18.99
CA LEU A 206 -12.06 11.19 19.94
C LEU A 206 -11.37 10.09 20.77
N ARG A 207 -10.27 9.54 20.25
CA ARG A 207 -9.47 8.44 20.80
C ARG A 207 -8.11 8.87 21.32
N ALA A 208 -7.89 10.18 21.49
CA ALA A 208 -6.58 10.75 21.85
C ALA A 208 -5.99 10.13 23.13
N ASP A 209 -6.83 9.58 24.00
CA ASP A 209 -6.45 8.87 25.22
C ASP A 209 -6.77 7.37 25.19
N THR A 210 -6.78 6.73 24.02
CA THR A 210 -6.99 5.28 23.90
C THR A 210 -5.84 4.62 23.13
N LEU A 211 -5.59 3.33 23.39
CA LEU A 211 -4.60 2.53 22.67
C LEU A 211 -5.26 1.34 21.98
N ARG A 212 -4.70 0.94 20.83
CA ARG A 212 -5.08 -0.31 20.18
C ARG A 212 -4.51 -1.49 20.97
N GLU A 213 -5.18 -2.63 20.90
CA GLU A 213 -4.72 -3.87 21.54
C GLU A 213 -3.33 -4.33 21.06
N ASP A 214 -2.97 -4.02 19.80
CA ASP A 214 -1.70 -4.35 19.16
C ASP A 214 -0.62 -3.26 19.30
N ALA A 215 -0.83 -2.24 20.14
CA ALA A 215 0.21 -1.26 20.44
C ALA A 215 1.35 -1.88 21.25
N ALA A 216 2.55 -1.29 21.18
CA ALA A 216 3.72 -1.76 21.91
C ALA A 216 3.46 -1.76 23.44
N GLU A 217 2.81 -0.72 23.97
CA GLU A 217 2.53 -0.61 25.39
C GLU A 217 1.51 -1.65 25.87
N THR A 218 0.46 -1.92 25.07
CA THR A 218 -0.60 -2.88 25.43
C THR A 218 -0.09 -4.31 25.36
N THR A 219 0.77 -4.61 24.37
CA THR A 219 1.45 -5.91 24.25
C THR A 219 2.40 -6.16 25.42
N TYR A 220 3.20 -5.16 25.79
CA TYR A 220 4.19 -5.29 26.86
C TYR A 220 3.57 -5.50 28.25
N ILE A 221 2.47 -4.82 28.57
CA ILE A 221 1.81 -4.95 29.88
C ILE A 221 0.84 -6.13 29.94
N GLY A 222 0.16 -6.44 28.82
CA GLY A 222 -0.87 -7.46 28.75
C GLY A 222 -2.21 -7.04 29.36
N ALA A 223 -3.31 -7.62 28.84
CA ALA A 223 -4.67 -7.25 29.22
C ALA A 223 -4.96 -7.43 30.72
N ASP A 224 -4.44 -8.49 31.33
CA ASP A 224 -4.69 -8.80 32.75
C ASP A 224 -4.16 -7.71 33.68
N ALA A 225 -2.93 -7.22 33.44
CA ALA A 225 -2.32 -6.17 34.26
C ALA A 225 -3.09 -4.84 34.13
N TYR A 226 -3.58 -4.55 32.93
CA TYR A 226 -4.37 -3.36 32.65
C TYR A 226 -5.75 -3.38 33.30
N LEU A 227 -6.46 -4.50 33.19
CA LEU A 227 -7.75 -4.69 33.85
C LEU A 227 -7.61 -4.67 35.38
N ALA A 228 -6.55 -5.27 35.92
CA ALA A 228 -6.24 -5.24 37.36
C ALA A 228 -5.99 -3.81 37.86
N ALA A 229 -5.44 -2.93 37.02
CA ALA A 229 -5.24 -1.51 37.32
C ALA A 229 -6.51 -0.65 37.12
N GLY A 230 -7.65 -1.26 36.80
CA GLY A 230 -8.93 -0.59 36.58
C GLY A 230 -9.14 -0.09 35.14
N GLY A 231 -8.28 -0.52 34.21
CA GLY A 231 -8.42 -0.25 32.79
C GLY A 231 -9.67 -0.89 32.19
N ARG A 232 -10.11 -0.39 31.03
CA ARG A 232 -11.30 -0.87 30.32
C ARG A 232 -10.97 -1.17 28.87
N ILE A 233 -11.41 -2.33 28.40
CA ILE A 233 -11.22 -2.79 27.03
C ILE A 233 -12.58 -2.87 26.36
N GLU A 234 -12.72 -2.27 25.19
CA GLU A 234 -13.90 -2.36 24.34
C GLU A 234 -13.55 -3.04 23.01
N GLU A 235 -14.39 -3.97 22.58
CA GLU A 235 -14.33 -4.54 21.23
C GLU A 235 -14.74 -3.49 20.19
N GLN A 236 -14.01 -3.40 19.08
CA GLN A 236 -14.39 -2.54 17.97
C GLN A 236 -15.62 -3.09 17.25
N LEU A 237 -16.68 -2.28 17.15
CA LEU A 237 -17.92 -2.70 16.47
C LEU A 237 -17.80 -2.68 14.94
N PHE A 238 -16.93 -1.82 14.39
CA PHE A 238 -16.79 -1.56 12.95
C PHE A 238 -15.44 -2.01 12.36
N ASP A 239 -14.48 -2.39 13.20
CA ASP A 239 -13.13 -2.85 12.83
C ASP A 239 -12.82 -4.15 13.58
N ASP A 240 -11.76 -4.88 13.20
CA ASP A 240 -11.28 -6.04 13.95
C ASP A 240 -10.29 -5.61 15.04
N GLY A 241 -10.48 -6.12 16.27
CA GLY A 241 -9.60 -5.92 17.43
C GLY A 241 -10.26 -5.19 18.60
N ALA A 242 -9.55 -5.08 19.71
CA ALA A 242 -10.00 -4.34 20.88
C ALA A 242 -9.28 -2.98 21.05
N THR A 243 -9.88 -2.11 21.85
CA THR A 243 -9.33 -0.80 22.19
C THR A 243 -9.36 -0.59 23.68
N TRP A 244 -8.23 -0.12 24.19
CA TRP A 244 -7.99 0.15 25.59
C TRP A 244 -8.31 1.62 25.83
N LEU A 245 -9.34 1.88 26.61
CA LEU A 245 -9.97 3.20 26.72
C LEU A 245 -9.18 4.23 27.53
N ASP A 246 -8.20 3.78 28.32
CA ASP A 246 -7.34 4.60 29.15
C ASP A 246 -5.88 4.36 28.72
N GLY A 247 -5.48 5.07 27.67
CA GLY A 247 -4.15 5.04 27.08
C GLY A 247 -3.12 5.67 28.00
N GLY A 248 -3.48 6.72 28.74
CA GLY A 248 -2.66 7.29 29.80
C GLY A 248 -2.28 6.28 30.89
N LEU A 249 -3.23 5.44 31.33
CA LEU A 249 -2.98 4.33 32.26
C LEU A 249 -2.07 3.28 31.64
N ALA A 250 -2.34 2.85 30.42
CA ALA A 250 -1.53 1.84 29.73
C ALA A 250 -0.06 2.30 29.56
N LYS A 251 0.16 3.54 29.10
CA LYS A 251 1.50 4.14 28.98
C LYS A 251 2.22 4.25 30.32
N ARG A 252 1.48 4.59 31.39
CA ARG A 252 2.04 4.68 32.75
C ARG A 252 2.47 3.31 33.26
N LEU A 253 1.63 2.29 33.12
CA LEU A 253 1.95 0.92 33.53
C LEU A 253 3.14 0.36 32.74
N ALA A 254 3.18 0.61 31.43
CA ALA A 254 4.29 0.21 30.58
C ALA A 254 5.60 0.88 31.03
N ARG A 255 5.56 2.20 31.28
CA ARG A 255 6.68 2.97 31.82
C ARG A 255 7.15 2.44 33.18
N GLU A 256 6.24 2.25 34.13
CA GLU A 256 6.57 1.79 35.49
C GLU A 256 7.21 0.40 35.45
N LYS A 257 6.64 -0.53 34.67
CA LYS A 257 7.20 -1.87 34.47
C LYS A 257 8.59 -1.81 33.86
N LEU A 258 8.76 -1.05 32.78
CA LEU A 258 10.04 -0.96 32.08
C LEU A 258 11.12 -0.26 32.91
N MET A 259 10.77 0.82 33.62
CA MET A 259 11.69 1.50 34.54
C MET A 259 12.14 0.58 35.67
N ALA A 260 11.24 -0.22 36.26
CA ALA A 260 11.60 -1.17 37.31
C ALA A 260 12.60 -2.23 36.82
N GLU A 261 12.41 -2.75 35.60
CA GLU A 261 13.34 -3.69 34.97
C GLU A 261 14.70 -3.02 34.70
N ALA A 262 14.70 -1.81 34.15
CA ALA A 262 15.93 -1.06 33.89
C ALA A 262 16.68 -0.67 35.17
N GLU A 263 15.98 -0.31 36.25
CA GLU A 263 16.58 0.00 37.56
C GLU A 263 17.20 -1.25 38.20
N ALA A 264 16.58 -2.42 38.05
CA ALA A 264 17.16 -3.68 38.51
C ALA A 264 18.47 -3.99 37.78
N ILE A 265 18.51 -3.78 36.45
CA ILE A 265 19.74 -3.92 35.65
C ILE A 265 20.78 -2.88 36.08
N ALA A 266 20.37 -1.62 36.27
CA ALA A 266 21.23 -0.54 36.72
C ALA A 266 21.91 -0.87 38.04
N ALA A 267 21.16 -1.38 39.02
CA ALA A 267 21.67 -1.79 40.32
C ALA A 267 22.61 -3.00 40.25
N ALA A 268 22.28 -4.00 39.43
CA ALA A 268 23.10 -5.21 39.27
C ALA A 268 24.43 -4.93 38.57
N GLU A 269 24.43 -4.03 37.59
CA GLU A 269 25.60 -3.74 36.75
C GLU A 269 26.36 -2.47 37.19
N GLY A 270 25.79 -1.61 38.04
CA GLY A 270 26.44 -0.41 38.59
C GLY A 270 26.30 0.87 37.75
N TRP A 271 25.21 1.02 37.00
CA TRP A 271 24.94 2.20 36.17
C TRP A 271 24.42 3.38 37.00
N GLY A 272 24.75 4.60 36.61
CA GLY A 272 24.49 5.82 37.38
C GLY A 272 23.05 6.33 37.30
N PHE A 273 22.36 6.10 36.18
CA PHE A 273 20.99 6.57 35.96
C PHE A 273 20.23 5.70 34.96
N VAL A 274 18.91 5.81 34.97
CA VAL A 274 17.99 5.16 34.02
C VAL A 274 17.11 6.23 33.40
N VAL A 275 16.93 6.18 32.09
CA VAL A 275 15.99 7.02 31.35
C VAL A 275 15.06 6.15 30.53
N PHE A 276 13.78 6.55 30.46
CA PHE A 276 12.79 5.91 29.61
C PHE A 276 12.54 6.76 28.36
N GLN A 277 12.60 6.15 27.17
CA GLN A 277 12.40 6.84 25.91
C GLN A 277 11.04 6.47 25.28
N PRO A 278 10.03 7.31 25.46
CA PRO A 278 8.99 7.45 24.42
C PRO A 278 8.58 8.92 24.19
N GLU A 279 9.32 9.90 24.74
CA GLU A 279 9.06 11.31 24.45
C GLU A 279 9.70 11.70 23.11
N PRO A 280 8.96 12.35 22.20
CA PRO A 280 9.56 12.92 21.01
C PRO A 280 10.65 13.89 21.50
N ASN A 281 11.90 13.62 21.12
CA ASN A 281 13.12 14.37 21.45
C ASN A 281 13.97 13.85 22.62
N ALA A 282 13.54 12.84 23.40
CA ALA A 282 14.42 12.32 24.46
C ALA A 282 15.74 11.73 23.92
N GLY A 283 15.73 11.17 22.71
CA GLY A 283 16.93 10.67 22.02
C GLY A 283 17.91 11.75 21.54
N GLU A 284 17.49 13.02 21.48
CA GLU A 284 18.39 14.12 21.10
C GLU A 284 19.32 14.53 22.25
N TYR A 285 18.98 14.17 23.49
CA TYR A 285 19.75 14.48 24.70
C TYR A 285 20.62 13.33 25.19
N ILE A 286 20.63 12.20 24.48
CA ILE A 286 21.35 11.00 24.88
C ILE A 286 22.19 10.55 23.69
N VAL A 287 23.52 10.48 23.88
CA VAL A 287 24.47 10.11 22.81
C VAL A 287 25.20 8.81 23.15
N SER A 288 25.29 7.91 22.15
CA SER A 288 26.07 6.68 22.22
C SER A 288 27.46 6.90 21.62
N ASP A 289 28.50 6.58 22.38
CA ASP A 289 29.91 6.79 22.00
C ASP A 289 30.73 5.48 21.96
N TYR A 290 30.08 4.31 21.85
CA TYR A 290 30.77 3.02 22.02
C TYR A 290 30.75 2.16 20.76
N GLU A 291 31.94 1.93 20.19
CA GLU A 291 32.21 0.85 19.24
C GLU A 291 32.64 -0.41 20.01
N LEU A 292 31.97 -1.54 19.77
CA LEU A 292 32.23 -2.79 20.49
C LEU A 292 33.55 -3.44 20.05
N GLU A 293 34.39 -3.79 21.02
CA GLU A 293 35.66 -4.49 20.84
C GLU A 293 35.52 -5.93 21.34
N TYR A 294 35.37 -6.84 20.38
CA TYR A 294 35.32 -8.28 20.63
C TYR A 294 36.71 -8.85 20.92
N SER A 295 36.76 -9.85 21.79
CA SER A 295 37.92 -10.72 21.90
C SER A 295 38.04 -11.61 20.66
N PRO A 296 39.21 -12.22 20.38
CA PRO A 296 39.36 -13.10 19.21
C PRO A 296 38.38 -14.28 19.19
N GLU A 297 38.01 -14.81 20.36
CA GLU A 297 37.05 -15.91 20.49
C GLU A 297 35.61 -15.44 20.28
N GLU A 298 35.25 -14.27 20.81
CA GLU A 298 33.93 -13.65 20.62
C GLU A 298 33.73 -13.22 19.16
N GLN A 299 34.74 -12.60 18.54
CA GLN A 299 34.68 -12.23 17.13
C GLN A 299 34.45 -13.46 16.27
N LYS A 300 35.21 -14.53 16.50
CA LYS A 300 35.03 -15.80 15.78
C LYS A 300 33.61 -16.36 15.98
N ARG A 301 33.04 -16.27 17.18
CA ARG A 301 31.69 -16.76 17.45
C ARG A 301 30.62 -15.89 16.78
N VAL A 302 30.80 -14.57 16.77
CA VAL A 302 29.91 -13.64 16.04
C VAL A 302 29.97 -13.93 14.54
N ASP A 303 31.17 -14.09 13.98
CA ASP A 303 31.35 -14.47 12.57
C ASP A 303 30.68 -15.82 12.28
N GLU A 304 30.85 -16.83 13.13
CA GLU A 304 30.17 -18.14 13.02
C GLU A 304 28.64 -18.04 13.12
N LEU A 305 28.10 -17.12 13.94
CA LEU A 305 26.66 -16.87 14.06
C LEU A 305 26.11 -16.13 12.84
N GLU A 306 26.87 -15.20 12.27
CA GLU A 306 26.51 -14.45 11.05
C GLU A 306 26.61 -15.31 9.78
N GLU A 307 27.53 -16.28 9.75
CA GLU A 307 27.68 -17.26 8.67
C GLU A 307 26.76 -18.49 8.83
N CYS A 308 26.04 -18.61 9.95
CA CYS A 308 25.18 -19.76 10.21
C CYS A 308 23.90 -19.70 9.34
N ASP A 309 23.74 -20.68 8.45
CA ASP A 309 22.49 -20.91 7.72
C ASP A 309 21.44 -21.52 8.68
N ALA A 310 20.80 -20.67 9.50
CA ALA A 310 19.71 -21.10 10.36
C ALA A 310 18.52 -21.62 9.53
N ALA A 311 17.99 -22.80 9.88
CA ALA A 311 16.92 -23.46 9.12
C ALA A 311 15.53 -23.20 9.71
N THR A 312 15.47 -22.74 10.96
CA THR A 312 14.24 -22.52 11.72
C THR A 312 14.25 -21.18 12.47
N THR A 313 13.07 -20.65 12.77
CA THR A 313 12.92 -19.40 13.54
C THR A 313 13.53 -19.50 14.94
N GLU A 314 13.38 -20.65 15.61
CA GLU A 314 13.96 -20.88 16.95
C GLU A 314 15.50 -20.81 16.93
N GLU A 315 16.14 -21.26 15.85
CA GLU A 315 17.60 -21.18 15.68
C GLU A 315 18.07 -19.74 15.44
N ILE A 316 17.28 -18.94 14.71
CA ILE A 316 17.56 -17.51 14.48
C ILE A 316 17.47 -16.74 15.80
N GLU A 317 16.36 -16.90 16.53
CA GLU A 317 16.14 -16.24 17.82
C GLU A 317 17.23 -16.63 18.84
N ALA A 318 17.61 -17.92 18.88
CA ALA A 318 18.69 -18.38 19.75
C ALA A 318 20.06 -17.79 19.36
N GLY A 319 20.33 -17.66 18.05
CA GLY A 319 21.56 -17.04 17.54
C GLY A 319 21.65 -15.54 17.84
N GLU A 320 20.55 -14.81 17.65
CA GLU A 320 20.44 -13.39 18.00
C GLU A 320 20.63 -13.18 19.50
N ALA A 321 19.98 -13.98 20.35
CA ALA A 321 20.15 -13.92 21.80
C ALA A 321 21.59 -14.22 22.24
N GLU A 322 22.28 -15.16 21.58
CA GLU A 322 23.70 -15.44 21.85
C GLU A 322 24.59 -14.26 21.46
N LYS A 323 24.35 -13.65 20.29
CA LYS A 323 25.07 -12.47 19.83
C LYS A 323 24.86 -11.28 20.77
N GLU A 324 23.64 -11.00 21.18
CA GLU A 324 23.35 -9.95 22.17
C GLU A 324 24.09 -10.18 23.50
N ALA A 325 24.19 -11.45 23.94
CA ALA A 325 24.96 -11.81 25.13
C ALA A 325 26.48 -11.64 24.93
N ILE A 326 27.00 -11.81 23.71
CA ILE A 326 28.39 -11.50 23.36
C ILE A 326 28.62 -9.98 23.38
N ASP A 327 27.75 -9.22 22.73
CA ASP A 327 27.80 -7.75 22.64
C ASP A 327 27.76 -7.12 24.03
N LEU A 328 26.85 -7.60 24.89
CA LEU A 328 26.75 -7.16 26.28
C LEU A 328 28.03 -7.47 27.07
N ARG A 329 28.63 -8.65 26.90
CA ARG A 329 29.91 -8.98 27.56
C ARG A 329 31.06 -8.10 27.09
N ALA A 330 31.15 -7.84 25.79
CA ALA A 330 32.14 -6.94 25.21
C ALA A 330 31.98 -5.52 25.77
N LEU A 331 30.76 -4.99 25.80
CA LEU A 331 30.43 -3.68 26.35
C LEU A 331 30.78 -3.58 27.85
N LEU A 332 30.37 -4.56 28.65
CA LEU A 332 30.64 -4.57 30.10
C LEU A 332 32.13 -4.69 30.41
N ARG A 333 32.93 -5.31 29.53
CA ARG A 333 34.40 -5.35 29.62
C ARG A 333 35.02 -3.99 29.29
N GLN A 334 34.54 -3.32 28.23
CA GLN A 334 35.01 -1.99 27.83
C GLN A 334 34.65 -0.89 28.84
N ILE A 335 33.52 -1.04 29.52
CA ILE A 335 33.04 -0.12 30.55
C ILE A 335 33.12 -0.82 31.91
N PRO A 336 34.28 -0.80 32.60
CA PRO A 336 34.41 -1.33 33.94
C PRO A 336 33.44 -0.66 34.92
N ALA A 337 33.04 -1.37 35.97
CA ALA A 337 32.12 -0.86 37.00
C ALA A 337 32.50 0.52 37.57
N ALA A 338 33.79 0.82 37.68
CA ALA A 338 34.28 2.12 38.15
C ALA A 338 33.89 3.31 37.26
N LYS A 339 33.58 3.08 35.97
CA LYS A 339 33.16 4.12 35.00
C LYS A 339 31.64 4.14 34.75
N ARG A 340 30.91 3.10 35.16
CA ARG A 340 29.47 2.98 34.88
C ARG A 340 28.63 3.99 35.64
N GLY A 341 29.09 4.46 36.80
CA GLY A 341 28.37 5.46 37.61
C GLY A 341 28.18 6.83 36.96
N SER A 342 28.94 7.17 35.90
CA SER A 342 28.74 8.40 35.11
C SER A 342 27.92 8.20 33.84
N LEU A 343 27.46 6.97 33.60
CA LEU A 343 26.72 6.55 32.41
C LEU A 343 25.39 5.93 32.82
N GLY A 344 24.46 5.81 31.89
CA GLY A 344 23.12 5.30 32.18
C GLY A 344 22.65 4.20 31.25
N ILE A 345 21.47 3.71 31.60
CA ILE A 345 20.66 2.82 30.78
C ILE A 345 19.52 3.64 30.16
N VAL A 346 19.32 3.46 28.87
CA VAL A 346 18.11 3.89 28.16
C VAL A 346 17.21 2.67 28.00
N ALA A 347 16.00 2.76 28.52
CA ALA A 347 14.98 1.76 28.36
C ALA A 347 13.97 2.22 27.29
N ASP A 348 13.68 1.33 26.35
CA ASP A 348 12.76 1.57 25.24
C ASP A 348 11.86 0.33 25.02
N LEU A 349 10.78 0.50 24.26
CA LEU A 349 9.93 -0.58 23.79
C LEU A 349 10.07 -0.69 22.27
N SER A 350 10.36 -1.91 21.78
CA SER A 350 10.34 -2.20 20.36
C SER A 350 8.93 -1.98 19.78
N HIS A 351 8.83 -1.88 18.46
CA HIS A 351 7.54 -1.79 17.79
C HIS A 351 6.60 -2.97 18.11
N TYR A 352 7.16 -4.11 18.52
CA TYR A 352 6.43 -5.33 18.90
C TYR A 352 6.14 -5.43 20.41
N GLY A 353 6.49 -4.40 21.20
CA GLY A 353 6.27 -4.38 22.65
C GLY A 353 7.31 -5.16 23.45
N GLU A 354 8.49 -5.42 22.88
CA GLU A 354 9.60 -6.05 23.59
C GLU A 354 10.47 -4.99 24.28
N PRO A 355 10.88 -5.22 25.54
CA PRO A 355 11.72 -4.27 26.26
C PRO A 355 13.16 -4.29 25.73
N VAL A 356 13.71 -3.11 25.43
CA VAL A 356 15.10 -2.94 24.99
C VAL A 356 15.85 -2.04 25.97
N PHE A 357 17.03 -2.49 26.41
CA PHE A 357 17.85 -1.78 27.41
C PHE A 357 19.24 -1.46 26.87
N TYR A 358 19.40 -0.24 26.37
CA TYR A 358 20.69 0.24 25.87
C TYR A 358 21.55 0.77 27.03
N ARG A 359 22.81 0.36 27.09
CA ARG A 359 23.76 0.68 28.18
C ARG A 359 24.87 1.61 27.71
N GLY A 360 25.52 2.30 28.66
CA GLY A 360 26.70 3.11 28.36
C GLY A 360 26.39 4.52 27.86
N TRP A 361 25.18 5.03 28.05
CA TRP A 361 24.80 6.32 27.50
C TRP A 361 25.22 7.50 28.39
N LYS A 362 25.50 8.65 27.76
CA LYS A 362 25.76 9.92 28.45
C LYS A 362 24.55 10.84 28.35
N GLN A 363 24.23 11.51 29.45
CA GLN A 363 23.22 12.57 29.48
C GLN A 363 23.84 13.89 29.00
N GLN A 364 23.33 14.45 27.91
CA GLN A 364 23.70 15.79 27.46
C GLN A 364 22.99 16.85 28.31
N PRO A 365 23.64 17.95 28.70
CA PRO A 365 22.95 19.05 29.35
C PRO A 365 21.92 19.69 28.38
N PRO A 366 20.73 20.08 28.86
CA PRO A 366 19.74 20.78 28.04
C PRO A 366 20.34 22.11 27.54
N GLU A 367 20.07 22.47 26.27
CA GLU A 367 20.70 23.62 25.59
C GLU A 367 20.39 25.01 26.18
N ASP A 368 19.58 25.13 27.24
CA ASP A 368 19.18 26.43 27.82
C ASP A 368 20.11 26.98 28.92
N ALA A 369 21.37 26.55 29.00
CA ALA A 369 22.35 27.07 29.97
C ALA A 369 23.57 27.79 29.36
N ALA A 370 23.57 28.08 28.07
CA ALA A 370 24.59 28.90 27.42
C ALA A 370 23.96 29.96 26.52
N VAL A 371 23.20 30.89 27.12
CA VAL A 371 23.02 32.22 26.52
C VAL A 371 24.31 32.99 26.75
N GLU A 372 25.32 32.75 25.92
CA GLU A 372 26.30 33.81 25.66
C GLU A 372 25.63 34.84 24.76
N ASP A 373 25.30 35.93 25.42
CA ASP A 373 24.71 37.15 24.91
C ASP A 373 25.55 37.72 23.74
N ASN A 374 25.05 37.57 22.52
CA ASN A 374 25.49 38.41 21.41
C ASN A 374 24.32 38.77 20.51
N HIS A 375 23.38 39.51 21.10
CA HIS A 375 22.56 40.45 20.36
C HIS A 375 23.21 41.83 20.40
N HIS A 376 23.94 42.18 19.33
CA HIS A 376 23.89 43.56 18.86
C HIS A 376 23.52 43.63 17.39
N SER A 377 22.34 44.22 17.24
CA SER A 377 21.70 44.82 16.09
C SER A 377 22.61 45.63 15.16
N ASP A 378 22.15 45.62 13.92
CA ASP A 378 21.97 46.75 13.02
C ASP A 378 22.96 47.01 11.89
N SER A 379 22.30 47.10 10.74
CA SER A 379 22.74 47.65 9.47
C SER A 379 23.50 48.96 9.61
N ALA A 380 24.59 49.10 8.86
CA ALA A 380 24.74 50.09 7.79
C ALA A 380 26.22 50.30 7.45
N ARG A 381 26.64 49.91 6.24
CA ARG A 381 27.22 50.85 5.27
C ARG A 381 27.53 50.18 3.94
N ALA A 382 26.72 50.54 2.95
CA ALA A 382 27.12 50.53 1.56
C ALA A 382 28.03 51.74 1.25
N ALA A 383 28.82 51.54 0.19
CA ALA A 383 29.46 52.51 -0.69
C ALA A 383 30.90 52.96 -0.36
N THR A 384 31.84 52.58 -1.24
CA THR A 384 32.43 53.50 -2.25
C THR A 384 33.13 52.74 -3.41
N ARG A 385 32.38 52.58 -4.52
CA ARG A 385 32.63 53.00 -5.93
C ARG A 385 34.03 52.91 -6.61
N ALA A 386 34.06 52.12 -7.70
CA ALA A 386 34.66 52.29 -9.06
C ALA A 386 36.19 52.59 -9.22
N GLU A 387 36.95 52.15 -10.24
CA GLU A 387 36.73 51.93 -11.69
C GLU A 387 37.80 50.98 -12.32
N LYS A 388 37.37 50.30 -13.39
CA LYS A 388 38.03 49.96 -14.69
C LYS A 388 39.46 49.40 -14.81
N GLY A 389 39.57 48.35 -15.65
CA GLY A 389 40.74 48.06 -16.50
C GLY A 389 40.66 46.69 -17.17
N ALA A 390 40.58 46.65 -18.50
CA ALA A 390 40.23 45.51 -19.36
C ALA A 390 41.43 44.63 -19.79
N ALA A 391 41.20 43.35 -20.13
CA ALA A 391 41.23 42.83 -21.52
C ALA A 391 41.42 41.30 -21.64
N ALA A 392 40.66 40.73 -22.60
CA ALA A 392 40.99 39.67 -23.57
C ALA A 392 40.49 38.21 -23.39
N ALA A 393 39.39 37.93 -24.12
CA ALA A 393 39.07 36.78 -25.03
C ALA A 393 39.12 35.32 -24.50
N SER A 394 38.12 34.43 -24.66
CA SER A 394 37.23 34.18 -25.82
C SER A 394 36.01 33.24 -25.52
N SER A 395 34.83 33.60 -26.06
CA SER A 395 33.63 32.84 -26.56
C SER A 395 32.95 31.66 -25.82
N PRO A 396 31.64 31.38 -26.07
CA PRO A 396 30.60 31.47 -25.04
C PRO A 396 29.98 30.11 -24.61
N ALA A 397 29.73 29.97 -23.31
CA ALA A 397 28.78 28.99 -22.77
C ALA A 397 27.69 29.73 -21.99
N ALA A 398 26.44 29.35 -22.22
CA ALA A 398 25.24 30.02 -21.73
C ALA A 398 25.25 30.20 -20.20
N ALA A 399 24.81 31.38 -19.75
CA ALA A 399 24.69 31.73 -18.34
C ALA A 399 23.67 30.82 -17.60
N PRO A 400 23.89 30.47 -16.32
CA PRO A 400 22.96 29.66 -15.54
C PRO A 400 21.63 30.43 -15.28
N PRO A 401 20.48 29.74 -15.24
CA PRO A 401 19.18 30.39 -15.07
C PRO A 401 19.01 30.99 -13.67
N LYS A 402 18.33 32.14 -13.61
CA LYS A 402 18.01 32.89 -12.38
C LYS A 402 17.09 32.06 -11.46
N LYS A 403 17.36 32.05 -10.15
CA LYS A 403 16.59 31.32 -9.12
C LYS A 403 15.09 31.63 -9.19
N THR A 404 14.26 30.58 -9.29
CA THR A 404 12.80 30.64 -9.26
C THR A 404 12.30 31.07 -7.86
N PRO A 405 11.27 31.93 -7.74
CA PRO A 405 10.69 32.28 -6.43
C PRO A 405 10.14 31.04 -5.69
N LYS A 406 10.35 30.94 -4.37
CA LYS A 406 9.97 29.79 -3.53
C LYS A 406 8.51 29.34 -3.71
N ALA A 407 7.56 30.27 -3.63
CA ALA A 407 6.13 29.97 -3.81
C ALA A 407 5.78 29.46 -5.21
N LEU A 408 6.50 29.91 -6.26
CA LEU A 408 6.29 29.42 -7.63
C LEU A 408 6.81 27.98 -7.78
N ARG A 409 7.88 27.66 -7.05
CA ARG A 409 8.48 26.33 -7.02
C ARG A 409 7.60 25.33 -6.29
N GLU A 410 7.03 25.69 -5.14
CA GLU A 410 6.09 24.85 -4.39
C GLU A 410 4.89 24.41 -5.25
N VAL A 411 4.31 25.34 -6.02
CA VAL A 411 3.22 25.01 -6.96
C VAL A 411 3.67 24.03 -8.05
N LEU A 412 4.86 24.23 -8.62
CA LEU A 412 5.39 23.36 -9.68
C LEU A 412 5.75 21.96 -9.15
N ASP A 413 6.33 21.88 -7.96
CA ASP A 413 6.71 20.61 -7.33
C ASP A 413 5.45 19.80 -7.01
N ALA A 414 4.42 20.43 -6.42
CA ALA A 414 3.12 19.78 -6.16
C ALA A 414 2.40 19.31 -7.44
N SER A 415 2.43 20.12 -8.51
CA SER A 415 1.86 19.72 -9.80
C SER A 415 2.60 18.55 -10.45
N LEU A 416 3.91 18.43 -10.24
CA LEU A 416 4.69 17.30 -10.74
C LEU A 416 4.42 16.02 -9.95
N ASP A 417 4.33 16.12 -8.63
CA ASP A 417 3.98 15.00 -7.76
C ASP A 417 2.63 14.42 -8.18
N GLY A 418 1.61 15.28 -8.34
CA GLY A 418 0.28 14.88 -8.80
C GLY A 418 0.27 14.27 -10.21
N ALA A 419 0.97 14.88 -11.17
CA ALA A 419 1.01 14.38 -12.54
C ALA A 419 1.71 13.03 -12.69
N PHE A 420 2.84 12.83 -11.99
CA PHE A 420 3.55 11.55 -11.99
C PHE A 420 2.74 10.48 -11.26
N ALA A 421 2.18 10.79 -10.09
CA ALA A 421 1.32 9.87 -9.37
C ALA A 421 0.14 9.40 -10.24
N ALA A 422 -0.52 10.32 -10.96
CA ALA A 422 -1.64 10.00 -11.85
C ALA A 422 -1.25 9.20 -13.10
N CYS A 423 0.02 9.26 -13.54
CA CYS A 423 0.52 8.39 -14.60
C CYS A 423 0.74 6.94 -14.13
N ILE A 424 1.08 6.76 -12.86
CA ILE A 424 1.58 5.49 -12.29
C ILE A 424 0.49 4.72 -11.55
N GLY A 425 -0.44 5.42 -10.90
CA GLY A 425 -1.41 4.83 -9.96
C GLY A 425 -2.29 3.73 -10.56
N THR A 426 -2.43 3.66 -11.88
CA THR A 426 -3.20 2.61 -12.58
C THR A 426 -2.35 1.78 -13.54
N ARG A 427 -1.02 1.91 -13.51
CA ARG A 427 -0.09 1.31 -14.47
C ARG A 427 1.02 0.53 -13.77
N PRO A 428 0.84 -0.79 -13.58
CA PRO A 428 1.81 -1.61 -12.87
C PRO A 428 3.14 -1.74 -13.59
N ASP A 429 3.15 -1.62 -14.91
CA ASP A 429 4.38 -1.62 -15.70
C ASP A 429 5.27 -0.42 -15.38
N LEU A 430 4.67 0.75 -15.13
CA LEU A 430 5.40 1.97 -14.76
C LEU A 430 5.83 1.93 -13.30
N ALA A 431 4.94 1.49 -12.41
CA ALA A 431 5.25 1.31 -10.99
C ALA A 431 6.43 0.35 -10.79
N LEU A 432 6.42 -0.78 -11.49
CA LEU A 432 7.48 -1.78 -11.41
C LEU A 432 8.81 -1.24 -11.96
N MET A 433 8.79 -0.55 -13.11
CA MET A 433 10.01 0.07 -13.67
C MET A 433 10.67 1.01 -12.66
N LEU A 434 9.88 1.84 -12.00
CA LEU A 434 10.36 2.83 -11.04
C LEU A 434 10.85 2.18 -9.75
N ALA A 435 10.16 1.14 -9.27
CA ALA A 435 10.61 0.36 -8.12
C ALA A 435 11.95 -0.35 -8.38
N VAL A 436 12.11 -0.98 -9.54
CA VAL A 436 13.38 -1.60 -9.95
C VAL A 436 14.48 -0.55 -10.09
N ALA A 437 14.18 0.61 -10.66
CA ALA A 437 15.15 1.69 -10.78
C ALA A 437 15.58 2.28 -9.42
N LYS A 438 14.70 2.22 -8.41
CA LYS A 438 15.01 2.64 -7.04
C LYS A 438 15.83 1.59 -6.29
N PHE A 439 15.38 0.35 -6.26
CA PHE A 439 15.98 -0.70 -5.42
C PHE A 439 17.17 -1.42 -6.08
N GLY A 440 17.23 -1.44 -7.41
CA GLY A 440 18.30 -2.11 -8.16
C GLY A 440 19.70 -1.59 -7.82
N PRO A 441 19.97 -0.27 -7.89
CA PRO A 441 21.29 0.29 -7.57
C PRO A 441 21.72 0.09 -6.10
N THR A 442 20.75 -0.02 -5.18
CA THR A 442 21.01 -0.18 -3.74
C THR A 442 21.28 -1.63 -3.32
N TYR A 443 21.08 -2.62 -4.21
CA TYR A 443 21.28 -4.05 -3.92
C TYR A 443 22.75 -4.41 -3.59
N GLU A 444 23.73 -3.65 -4.10
CA GLU A 444 25.16 -3.81 -3.79
C GLU A 444 25.81 -2.51 -3.25
N GLY A 445 25.04 -1.62 -2.62
CA GLY A 445 25.59 -0.42 -1.95
C GLY A 445 25.82 0.82 -2.84
N GLY A 446 24.96 1.06 -3.83
CA GLY A 446 25.04 2.21 -4.76
C GLY A 446 23.93 3.27 -4.60
N ALA A 447 24.36 4.54 -4.77
CA ALA A 447 23.65 5.83 -4.83
C ALA A 447 22.10 5.89 -4.75
N SER A 448 21.61 6.79 -3.88
CA SER A 448 20.20 7.19 -3.77
C SER A 448 19.68 7.92 -5.02
N GLY A 449 18.80 7.27 -5.78
CA GLY A 449 18.06 7.85 -6.90
C GLY A 449 17.03 8.92 -6.49
N CYS A 450 16.30 9.46 -7.49
CA CYS A 450 15.32 10.53 -7.33
C CYS A 450 14.02 10.12 -6.59
N ILE A 451 13.70 8.82 -6.58
CA ILE A 451 12.46 8.26 -6.02
C ILE A 451 12.69 7.86 -4.56
N GLN A 452 11.74 8.12 -3.66
CA GLN A 452 11.80 7.68 -2.26
C GLN A 452 10.72 6.65 -1.98
N LEU A 453 11.01 5.38 -2.25
CA LEU A 453 10.24 4.27 -1.66
C LEU A 453 10.73 4.08 -0.21
N SER A 454 10.37 5.00 0.67
CA SER A 454 10.63 4.89 2.11
C SER A 454 9.31 4.69 2.84
N GLY A 455 9.27 3.77 3.81
CA GLY A 455 8.07 3.41 4.59
C GLY A 455 7.44 4.54 5.43
N GLY A 456 7.94 5.78 5.34
CA GLY A 456 7.39 6.97 5.97
C GLY A 456 6.49 7.79 5.03
N LEU A 457 5.33 7.23 4.64
CA LEU A 457 4.23 8.00 4.02
C LEU A 457 3.22 8.50 5.08
N SER A 458 3.70 8.79 6.29
CA SER A 458 2.87 9.11 7.46
C SER A 458 1.96 10.33 7.28
N ALA A 459 2.26 11.24 6.35
CA ALA A 459 1.43 12.43 6.15
C ALA A 459 0.10 12.18 5.41
N TYR A 460 -0.12 10.98 4.85
CA TYR A 460 -1.27 10.69 3.96
C TYR A 460 -1.88 9.29 4.16
N ALA A 461 -1.76 8.73 5.37
CA ALA A 461 -2.02 7.32 5.66
C ALA A 461 -3.50 6.86 5.63
N ASP A 462 -4.47 7.71 5.27
CA ASP A 462 -5.90 7.34 5.35
C ASP A 462 -6.74 7.64 4.10
N ASP A 463 -6.19 8.32 3.07
CA ASP A 463 -6.87 8.56 1.79
C ASP A 463 -6.49 7.48 0.77
N HIS A 464 -6.65 6.20 1.13
CA HIS A 464 -6.33 5.08 0.25
C HIS A 464 -7.38 4.88 -0.84
N VAL A 465 -6.93 4.70 -2.08
CA VAL A 465 -7.77 4.25 -3.19
C VAL A 465 -7.87 2.71 -3.15
N SER A 466 -6.79 2.05 -2.77
CA SER A 466 -6.70 0.61 -2.56
C SER A 466 -7.32 0.21 -1.23
N GLU A 467 -8.33 -0.65 -1.29
CA GLU A 467 -8.96 -1.26 -0.12
C GLU A 467 -7.95 -2.07 0.71
N LEU A 468 -7.00 -2.74 0.05
CA LEU A 468 -5.94 -3.49 0.73
C LEU A 468 -5.06 -2.56 1.56
N LEU A 469 -4.60 -1.44 1.01
CA LEU A 469 -3.77 -0.49 1.78
C LEU A 469 -4.50 0.03 3.02
N GLY A 470 -5.79 0.36 2.89
CA GLY A 470 -6.60 0.76 4.05
C GLY A 470 -6.69 -0.31 5.14
N LYS A 471 -6.71 -1.60 4.76
CA LYS A 471 -6.64 -2.72 5.71
C LYS A 471 -5.26 -2.86 6.35
N LEU A 472 -4.19 -2.48 5.67
CA LEU A 472 -2.81 -2.60 6.19
C LEU A 472 -2.43 -1.45 7.13
N THR A 473 -3.08 -0.29 7.04
CA THR A 473 -2.72 0.91 7.81
C THR A 473 -2.68 0.64 9.32
N GLY A 474 -1.54 0.96 9.93
CA GLY A 474 -1.31 0.84 11.37
C GLY A 474 -1.15 -0.60 11.89
N LYS A 475 -1.04 -1.61 11.01
CA LYS A 475 -0.75 -2.99 11.40
C LYS A 475 0.74 -3.26 11.45
N ALA A 476 1.16 -4.12 12.38
CA ALA A 476 2.49 -4.70 12.41
C ALA A 476 2.77 -5.54 11.15
N PHE A 477 4.05 -5.74 10.83
CA PHE A 477 4.48 -6.34 9.56
C PHE A 477 3.95 -7.77 9.35
N ASP A 478 3.96 -8.60 10.38
CA ASP A 478 3.46 -9.98 10.36
C ASP A 478 1.97 -10.05 9.95
N ARG A 479 1.15 -9.18 10.54
CA ARG A 479 -0.29 -9.08 10.23
C ARG A 479 -0.53 -8.47 8.86
N ALA A 480 0.26 -7.48 8.49
CA ALA A 480 0.23 -6.91 7.14
C ALA A 480 0.61 -7.96 6.08
N LEU A 481 1.62 -8.78 6.36
CA LEU A 481 2.08 -9.85 5.49
C LEU A 481 1.02 -10.93 5.32
N ALA A 482 0.37 -11.36 6.41
CA ALA A 482 -0.72 -12.33 6.34
C ALA A 482 -1.88 -11.83 5.45
N LEU A 483 -2.30 -10.57 5.62
CA LEU A 483 -3.33 -9.96 4.78
C LEU A 483 -2.91 -9.87 3.30
N CYS A 484 -1.64 -9.54 3.04
CA CYS A 484 -1.09 -9.52 1.68
C CYS A 484 -0.99 -10.93 1.07
N ALA A 485 -0.68 -11.95 1.86
CA ALA A 485 -0.57 -13.34 1.40
C ALA A 485 -1.92 -13.90 0.93
N ASP A 486 -3.01 -13.50 1.59
CA ASP A 486 -4.37 -13.88 1.23
C ASP A 486 -4.99 -12.98 0.15
N ALA A 487 -4.36 -11.85 -0.17
CA ALA A 487 -4.91 -10.87 -1.11
C ALA A 487 -4.78 -11.33 -2.58
N PRO A 488 -5.81 -11.11 -3.42
CA PRO A 488 -5.71 -11.31 -4.87
C PRO A 488 -4.58 -10.47 -5.50
N LEU A 489 -3.96 -11.00 -6.56
CA LEU A 489 -2.91 -10.29 -7.30
C LEU A 489 -3.38 -8.91 -7.81
N ALA A 490 -4.66 -8.77 -8.16
CA ALA A 490 -5.21 -7.48 -8.59
C ALA A 490 -5.14 -6.42 -7.48
N ASP A 491 -5.46 -6.80 -6.25
CA ASP A 491 -5.46 -5.90 -5.08
C ASP A 491 -4.04 -5.54 -4.68
N LEU A 492 -3.12 -6.53 -4.70
CA LEU A 492 -1.68 -6.31 -4.52
C LEU A 492 -1.12 -5.36 -5.58
N THR A 493 -1.56 -5.52 -6.83
CA THR A 493 -1.11 -4.68 -7.96
C THR A 493 -1.60 -3.25 -7.80
N ALA A 494 -2.87 -3.05 -7.42
CA ALA A 494 -3.44 -1.73 -7.15
C ALA A 494 -2.72 -1.05 -5.97
N ALA A 495 -2.55 -1.77 -4.86
CA ALA A 495 -1.81 -1.31 -3.69
C ALA A 495 -0.37 -0.92 -4.04
N PHE A 496 0.32 -1.74 -4.82
CA PHE A 496 1.69 -1.47 -5.27
C PHE A 496 1.78 -0.23 -6.15
N CYS A 497 0.88 -0.07 -7.13
CA CYS A 497 0.85 1.11 -7.99
C CYS A 497 0.65 2.39 -7.17
N GLU A 498 -0.25 2.34 -6.19
CA GLU A 498 -0.55 3.47 -5.32
C GLU A 498 0.60 3.81 -4.38
N ILE A 499 1.26 2.82 -3.76
CA ILE A 499 2.46 3.02 -2.95
C ILE A 499 3.54 3.73 -3.78
N VAL A 500 3.84 3.21 -4.97
CA VAL A 500 4.90 3.77 -5.83
C VAL A 500 4.51 5.17 -6.32
N ALA A 501 3.25 5.41 -6.68
CA ALA A 501 2.74 6.71 -7.09
C ALA A 501 2.89 7.76 -5.98
N ARG A 502 2.54 7.42 -4.74
CA ARG A 502 2.67 8.34 -3.58
C ARG A 502 4.11 8.56 -3.12
N SER A 503 4.98 7.59 -3.37
CA SER A 503 6.40 7.64 -3.02
C SER A 503 7.23 8.58 -3.91
N ILE A 504 6.60 9.20 -4.91
CA ILE A 504 7.23 10.22 -5.75
C ILE A 504 7.01 11.57 -5.10
N SER A 505 8.11 12.16 -4.62
CA SER A 505 8.12 13.54 -4.15
C SER A 505 9.27 14.30 -4.80
N VAL A 506 8.93 15.40 -5.46
CA VAL A 506 9.86 16.38 -6.04
C VAL A 506 10.28 17.41 -4.99
N ALA A 507 9.46 17.65 -3.96
CA ALA A 507 9.66 18.71 -2.96
C ALA A 507 10.51 18.31 -1.73
N ASN A 508 10.49 17.04 -1.29
CA ASN A 508 10.96 16.68 0.05
C ASN A 508 12.38 16.06 0.05
N ARG A 509 13.41 16.90 0.27
CA ARG A 509 14.75 16.41 0.67
C ARG A 509 15.37 17.30 1.76
N PRO A 510 15.91 16.72 2.86
CA PRO A 510 16.57 17.47 3.92
C PRO A 510 17.94 18.04 3.53
N HIS A 511 18.53 17.64 2.39
CA HIS A 511 19.78 18.20 1.87
C HIS A 511 19.67 18.51 0.37
N GLU A 512 19.88 19.79 0.05
CA GLU A 512 20.03 20.42 -1.28
C GLU A 512 18.76 20.68 -2.13
N ASP A 513 18.58 21.97 -2.48
CA ASP A 513 17.66 22.53 -3.47
C ASP A 513 17.85 21.91 -4.87
N MET A 514 17.36 20.69 -5.12
CA MET A 514 17.53 20.04 -6.41
C MET A 514 16.68 20.75 -7.51
N PRO A 515 17.24 21.21 -8.64
CA PRO A 515 16.45 21.89 -9.67
C PRO A 515 15.38 20.96 -10.29
N ILE A 516 14.19 21.47 -10.60
CA ILE A 516 13.10 20.77 -11.32
C ILE A 516 13.63 19.97 -12.53
N GLY A 517 14.64 20.50 -13.23
CA GLY A 517 15.29 19.84 -14.37
C GLY A 517 15.86 18.43 -14.09
N LYS A 518 16.17 18.07 -12.84
CA LYS A 518 16.63 16.70 -12.51
C LYS A 518 15.51 15.65 -12.57
N CYS A 519 14.24 16.05 -12.71
CA CYS A 519 13.11 15.13 -12.93
C CYS A 519 12.90 14.77 -14.40
N GLU A 520 13.63 15.40 -15.33
CA GLU A 520 13.55 15.13 -16.77
C GLU A 520 13.74 13.64 -17.14
N PRO A 521 14.66 12.86 -16.53
CA PRO A 521 14.78 11.44 -16.83
C PRO A 521 13.51 10.64 -16.49
N ILE A 522 12.79 11.00 -15.43
CA ILE A 522 11.52 10.36 -15.05
C ILE A 522 10.46 10.65 -16.12
N ALA A 523 10.31 11.94 -16.49
CA ALA A 523 9.38 12.36 -17.53
C ALA A 523 9.63 11.63 -18.87
N LYS A 524 10.91 11.50 -19.28
CA LYS A 524 11.31 10.74 -20.47
C LYS A 524 10.97 9.25 -20.36
N ALA A 525 11.24 8.62 -19.22
CA ALA A 525 10.95 7.21 -19.02
C ALA A 525 9.44 6.92 -19.05
N LEU A 526 8.62 7.77 -18.42
CA LEU A 526 7.17 7.68 -18.46
C LEU A 526 6.64 7.85 -19.89
N ALA A 527 7.11 8.88 -20.61
CA ALA A 527 6.71 9.13 -21.99
C ALA A 527 7.14 7.99 -22.94
N ALA A 528 8.33 7.43 -22.78
CA ALA A 528 8.84 6.30 -23.57
C ALA A 528 7.98 5.04 -23.42
N ARG A 529 7.33 4.86 -22.26
CA ARG A 529 6.36 3.77 -22.01
C ARG A 529 4.91 4.16 -22.31
N GLY A 530 4.68 5.29 -22.96
CA GLY A 530 3.36 5.74 -23.39
C GLY A 530 2.45 6.19 -22.25
N ALA A 531 3.01 6.72 -21.15
CA ALA A 531 2.20 7.41 -20.15
C ALA A 531 1.59 8.69 -20.75
N PRO A 532 0.34 9.05 -20.43
CA PRO A 532 -0.33 10.27 -20.92
C PRO A 532 0.19 11.53 -20.21
N LEU A 533 1.51 11.72 -20.19
CA LEU A 533 2.19 12.74 -19.39
C LEU A 533 1.71 14.16 -19.71
N ALA A 534 1.47 14.47 -20.99
CA ALA A 534 0.99 15.78 -21.42
C ALA A 534 -0.40 16.12 -20.86
N GLU A 535 -1.29 15.13 -20.78
CA GLU A 535 -2.63 15.28 -20.22
C GLU A 535 -2.54 15.46 -18.70
N ARG A 536 -1.80 14.59 -18.01
CA ARG A 536 -1.63 14.64 -16.56
C ARG A 536 -0.96 15.92 -16.06
N LEU A 537 0.04 16.42 -16.79
CA LEU A 537 0.66 17.72 -16.48
C LEU A 537 -0.32 18.88 -16.67
N ASN A 538 -1.19 18.80 -17.67
CA ASN A 538 -2.22 19.82 -17.89
C ASN A 538 -3.32 19.79 -16.81
N GLU A 539 -3.70 18.61 -16.33
CA GLU A 539 -4.68 18.43 -15.26
C GLU A 539 -4.12 18.87 -13.89
N ALA A 540 -2.87 18.52 -13.59
CA ALA A 540 -2.27 18.74 -12.27
C ALA A 540 -1.76 20.18 -12.01
N LEU A 541 -1.59 21.00 -13.05
CA LEU A 541 -1.11 22.38 -12.88
C LEU A 541 -2.22 23.30 -12.32
N ASP A 542 -2.06 23.72 -11.06
CA ASP A 542 -2.84 24.82 -10.48
C ASP A 542 -2.38 26.15 -11.09
N ARG A 543 -3.04 26.52 -12.20
CA ARG A 543 -2.72 27.72 -12.96
C ARG A 543 -3.03 28.99 -12.18
N GLU A 544 -4.05 28.98 -11.33
CA GLU A 544 -4.43 30.16 -10.54
C GLU A 544 -3.37 30.44 -9.47
N ALA A 545 -2.95 29.43 -8.71
CA ALA A 545 -1.85 29.53 -7.75
C ALA A 545 -0.53 29.89 -8.44
N TYR A 546 -0.24 29.29 -9.61
CA TYR A 546 0.97 29.57 -10.40
C TYR A 546 1.06 31.05 -10.82
N PHE A 547 -0.03 31.62 -11.34
CA PHE A 547 -0.05 33.03 -11.75
C PHE A 547 -0.14 33.99 -10.56
N ALA A 548 -0.76 33.59 -9.45
CA ALA A 548 -0.77 34.37 -8.20
C ALA A 548 0.63 34.48 -7.57
N ALA A 549 1.44 33.42 -7.67
CA ALA A 549 2.80 33.33 -7.12
C ALA A 549 3.80 34.27 -7.80
N SER A 550 3.60 34.64 -9.07
CA SER A 550 4.48 35.58 -9.78
C SER A 550 3.72 36.52 -10.70
N LYS A 551 3.55 37.78 -10.26
CA LYS A 551 2.93 38.85 -11.05
C LYS A 551 3.65 39.09 -12.39
N LYS A 552 4.98 39.02 -12.39
CA LYS A 552 5.79 39.21 -13.60
C LYS A 552 5.54 38.10 -14.62
N THR A 553 5.42 36.86 -14.16
CA THR A 553 5.13 35.71 -15.02
C THR A 553 3.70 35.79 -15.56
N CYS A 554 2.72 36.15 -14.71
CA CYS A 554 1.33 36.31 -15.11
C CYS A 554 1.16 37.34 -16.25
N VAL A 555 1.77 38.52 -16.15
CA VAL A 555 1.70 39.54 -17.21
C VAL A 555 2.36 39.07 -18.50
N ALA A 556 3.55 38.48 -18.43
CA ALA A 556 4.26 37.99 -19.61
C ALA A 556 3.48 36.89 -20.35
N VAL A 557 2.84 35.98 -19.61
CA VAL A 557 2.04 34.90 -20.20
C VAL A 557 0.70 35.42 -20.73
N ALA A 558 0.08 36.40 -20.06
CA ALA A 558 -1.13 37.04 -20.55
C ALA A 558 -0.91 37.75 -21.90
N GLU A 559 0.26 38.37 -22.09
CA GLU A 559 0.66 38.93 -23.40
C GLU A 559 0.86 37.83 -24.45
N GLN A 560 1.54 36.73 -24.10
CA GLN A 560 1.73 35.58 -25.00
C GLN A 560 0.41 34.91 -25.42
N LEU A 561 -0.57 34.87 -24.51
CA LEU A 561 -1.88 34.26 -24.74
C LEU A 561 -2.91 35.25 -25.31
N GLU A 562 -2.53 36.51 -25.55
CA GLU A 562 -3.43 37.58 -26.03
C GLU A 562 -4.71 37.74 -25.17
N THR A 563 -4.58 37.58 -23.85
CA THR A 563 -5.72 37.61 -22.92
C THR A 563 -6.24 39.06 -22.74
N PRO A 564 -7.53 39.34 -23.02
CA PRO A 564 -8.08 40.71 -23.01
C PRO A 564 -8.15 41.36 -21.61
N ALA A 565 -7.92 40.58 -20.55
CA ALA A 565 -8.14 40.98 -19.16
C ALA A 565 -7.09 41.95 -18.57
N ILE A 566 -5.95 42.18 -19.24
CA ILE A 566 -4.88 43.04 -18.69
C ILE A 566 -5.32 44.51 -18.61
N ASN A 567 -6.23 44.94 -19.49
CA ASN A 567 -6.60 46.36 -19.64
C ASN A 567 -7.89 46.76 -18.89
N SER A 568 -8.57 45.87 -18.17
CA SER A 568 -9.92 46.16 -17.62
C SER A 568 -10.16 45.79 -16.15
N VAL A 569 -9.21 45.20 -15.42
CA VAL A 569 -9.47 44.75 -14.04
C VAL A 569 -8.39 45.21 -13.04
N GLY A 570 -8.77 46.06 -12.09
CA GLY A 570 -7.84 46.71 -11.13
C GLY A 570 -7.36 45.86 -9.94
N LYS A 571 -7.79 44.60 -9.78
CA LYS A 571 -7.39 43.73 -8.65
C LYS A 571 -6.53 42.54 -9.11
N LYS A 572 -5.37 42.37 -8.48
CA LYS A 572 -4.32 41.36 -8.80
C LYS A 572 -4.86 39.92 -8.91
N ALA A 573 -5.79 39.52 -8.03
CA ALA A 573 -6.36 38.17 -8.02
C ALA A 573 -7.24 37.88 -9.24
N LEU A 574 -8.03 38.88 -9.69
CA LEU A 574 -8.92 38.71 -10.83
C LEU A 574 -8.17 38.58 -12.16
N ILE A 575 -6.98 39.20 -12.27
CA ILE A 575 -6.10 39.05 -13.45
C ILE A 575 -5.51 37.63 -13.48
N ALA A 576 -5.03 37.10 -12.36
CA ALA A 576 -4.46 35.76 -12.31
C ALA A 576 -5.49 34.68 -12.69
N SER A 577 -6.72 34.80 -12.18
CA SER A 577 -7.83 33.88 -12.51
C SER A 577 -8.23 33.95 -14.00
N ALA A 578 -8.32 35.16 -14.58
CA ALA A 578 -8.64 35.32 -16.00
C ALA A 578 -7.55 34.71 -16.93
N VAL A 579 -6.28 34.94 -16.59
CA VAL A 579 -5.15 34.37 -17.33
C VAL A 579 -5.07 32.85 -17.13
N ALA A 580 -5.39 32.34 -15.93
CA ALA A 580 -5.49 30.91 -15.66
C ALA A 580 -6.56 30.23 -16.53
N ALA A 581 -7.74 30.85 -16.67
CA ALA A 581 -8.82 30.31 -17.49
C ALA A 581 -8.45 30.22 -18.98
N ASP A 582 -7.79 31.25 -19.53
CA ASP A 582 -7.34 31.23 -20.93
C ASP A 582 -6.15 30.26 -21.12
N ALA A 583 -5.23 30.18 -20.16
CA ALA A 583 -4.14 29.21 -20.17
C ALA A 583 -4.66 27.76 -20.13
N ALA A 584 -5.70 27.48 -19.35
CA ALA A 584 -6.35 26.16 -19.31
C ALA A 584 -7.00 25.79 -20.66
N LYS A 585 -7.77 26.71 -21.26
CA LYS A 585 -8.39 26.49 -22.59
C LYS A 585 -7.34 26.21 -23.67
N LYS A 586 -6.20 26.88 -23.61
CA LYS A 586 -5.10 26.73 -24.58
C LYS A 586 -4.11 25.60 -24.22
N LYS A 587 -4.37 24.83 -23.15
CA LYS A 587 -3.46 23.79 -22.62
C LYS A 587 -2.01 24.29 -22.44
N TRP A 588 -1.88 25.53 -22.00
CA TRP A 588 -0.58 26.16 -21.79
C TRP A 588 0.08 25.62 -20.52
N LEU A 589 1.39 25.37 -20.61
CA LEU A 589 2.26 24.92 -19.52
C LEU A 589 3.55 25.76 -19.50
N PRO A 590 4.13 26.02 -18.33
CA PRO A 590 5.44 26.68 -18.22
C PRO A 590 6.59 25.71 -18.51
N ALA A 591 7.75 26.23 -18.93
CA ALA A 591 8.97 25.43 -19.04
C ALA A 591 9.49 25.02 -17.64
N PRO A 592 10.02 23.80 -17.44
CA PRO A 592 10.26 22.75 -18.45
C PRO A 592 9.07 21.81 -18.70
N LEU A 593 7.91 22.01 -18.04
CA LEU A 593 6.73 21.14 -18.19
C LEU A 593 6.20 21.11 -19.63
N SER A 594 6.25 22.23 -20.35
CA SER A 594 5.90 22.31 -21.77
C SER A 594 6.76 21.38 -22.64
N ASP A 595 8.06 21.31 -22.34
CA ASP A 595 9.02 20.51 -23.11
C ASP A 595 8.80 19.02 -22.82
N TRP A 596 8.42 18.69 -21.58
CA TRP A 596 8.09 17.32 -21.18
C TRP A 596 6.74 16.87 -21.72
N ALA A 597 5.75 17.76 -21.78
CA ALA A 597 4.47 17.48 -22.43
C ALA A 597 4.62 17.28 -23.94
N ALA A 598 5.65 17.85 -24.56
CA ALA A 598 5.99 17.62 -25.96
C ALA A 598 6.77 16.31 -26.19
N LEU A 599 7.17 15.59 -25.14
CA LEU A 599 7.78 14.27 -25.28
C LEU A 599 6.74 13.31 -25.87
N THR A 600 6.95 12.92 -27.12
CA THR A 600 6.18 11.86 -27.75
C THR A 600 6.78 10.51 -27.38
N ALA A 601 5.93 9.49 -27.26
CA ALA A 601 6.40 8.12 -27.21
C ALA A 601 7.17 7.85 -28.52
N THR A 602 8.50 7.88 -28.45
CA THR A 602 9.34 7.38 -29.53
C THR A 602 9.27 5.88 -29.44
N SER A 603 8.31 5.29 -30.16
CA SER A 603 8.27 3.86 -30.39
C SER A 603 9.36 3.50 -31.39
N PRO A 604 10.43 2.77 -31.04
CA PRO A 604 10.61 1.51 -31.70
C PRO A 604 9.58 0.57 -31.07
N GLU A 605 8.68 0.05 -31.87
CA GLU A 605 8.25 -1.33 -31.66
C GLU A 605 9.53 -2.19 -31.77
N ALA A 606 10.34 -2.23 -30.71
CA ALA A 606 10.93 -3.49 -30.35
C ALA A 606 9.72 -4.41 -30.22
N PRO A 607 9.66 -5.54 -30.95
CA PRO A 607 8.48 -6.38 -30.95
C PRO A 607 8.16 -6.64 -29.49
N ARG A 608 7.04 -6.06 -29.02
CA ARG A 608 6.34 -6.66 -27.89
C ARG A 608 6.19 -8.08 -28.36
N ALA A 609 6.80 -9.03 -27.66
CA ALA A 609 6.24 -10.37 -27.71
C ALA A 609 4.78 -10.12 -27.40
N GLU A 610 3.92 -10.28 -28.42
CA GLU A 610 2.49 -10.16 -28.23
C GLU A 610 2.21 -10.98 -26.97
N PRO A 611 1.35 -10.50 -26.04
CA PRO A 611 0.77 -11.43 -25.09
C PRO A 611 0.13 -12.46 -26.00
N GLN A 612 0.77 -13.63 -26.13
CA GLN A 612 0.21 -14.69 -26.90
C GLN A 612 -1.14 -14.90 -26.22
N ASP A 613 -2.24 -14.64 -26.94
CA ASP A 613 -3.62 -14.94 -26.53
C ASP A 613 -3.76 -16.47 -26.46
N LYS A 614 -2.91 -17.07 -25.64
CA LYS A 614 -2.82 -18.47 -25.34
C LYS A 614 -3.16 -18.54 -23.86
N PRO A 615 -4.16 -19.36 -23.48
CA PRO A 615 -4.49 -19.57 -22.07
C PRO A 615 -3.20 -19.81 -21.28
N LEU A 616 -3.09 -19.27 -20.06
CA LEU A 616 -1.88 -19.41 -19.24
C LEU A 616 -1.41 -20.87 -19.15
N ALA A 617 -2.34 -21.83 -19.10
CA ALA A 617 -2.06 -23.26 -19.16
C ALA A 617 -1.34 -23.71 -20.45
N GLN A 618 -1.69 -23.14 -21.61
CA GLN A 618 -1.06 -23.41 -22.90
C GLN A 618 0.32 -22.75 -23.01
N ALA A 619 0.47 -21.51 -22.50
CA ALA A 619 1.76 -20.84 -22.43
C ALA A 619 2.72 -21.55 -21.45
N MET A 620 2.19 -22.06 -20.33
CA MET A 620 2.92 -22.90 -19.40
C MET A 620 3.24 -24.26 -20.00
N LEU A 621 2.34 -24.88 -20.76
CA LEU A 621 2.62 -26.13 -21.48
C LEU A 621 3.72 -25.93 -22.52
N GLU A 622 3.68 -24.84 -23.29
CA GLU A 622 4.71 -24.52 -24.28
C GLU A 622 6.03 -24.11 -23.64
N ALA A 623 6.00 -23.46 -22.47
CA ALA A 623 7.21 -23.16 -21.69
C ALA A 623 7.79 -24.42 -21.03
N ILE A 624 6.95 -25.34 -20.55
CA ILE A 624 7.35 -26.66 -20.06
C ILE A 624 7.87 -27.49 -21.23
N ASP A 625 7.24 -27.47 -22.40
CA ASP A 625 7.70 -28.17 -23.60
C ASP A 625 8.99 -27.53 -24.13
N ALA A 626 9.15 -26.21 -24.05
CA ALA A 626 10.38 -25.52 -24.43
C ALA A 626 11.51 -25.77 -23.41
N ASP A 627 11.21 -25.83 -22.11
CA ASP A 627 12.18 -26.18 -21.06
C ASP A 627 12.47 -27.69 -21.06
N GLU A 628 11.51 -28.55 -21.42
CA GLU A 628 11.69 -29.98 -21.69
C GLU A 628 12.43 -30.22 -22.98
N GLN A 629 12.25 -29.39 -24.00
CA GLN A 629 12.99 -29.44 -25.26
C GLN A 629 14.41 -28.88 -25.07
N ALA A 630 14.59 -27.84 -24.24
CA ALA A 630 15.90 -27.33 -23.82
C ALA A 630 16.62 -28.30 -22.86
N ARG A 631 15.87 -29.00 -21.99
CA ARG A 631 16.36 -30.14 -21.20
C ARG A 631 16.66 -31.33 -22.10
N ARG A 632 15.83 -31.66 -23.10
CA ARG A 632 16.13 -32.67 -24.11
C ARG A 632 17.32 -32.24 -24.94
N ASP A 633 17.55 -30.97 -25.26
CA ASP A 633 18.73 -30.50 -26.01
C ASP A 633 20.00 -30.48 -25.14
N LYS A 634 19.86 -30.25 -23.82
CA LYS A 634 20.93 -30.46 -22.83
C LYS A 634 21.20 -31.94 -22.55
N ILE A 635 20.17 -32.79 -22.53
CA ILE A 635 20.24 -34.23 -22.29
C ILE A 635 20.69 -34.97 -23.56
N THR A 636 20.34 -34.51 -24.76
CA THR A 636 20.81 -35.04 -26.05
C THR A 636 22.30 -34.72 -26.26
N ARG A 637 22.84 -33.70 -25.56
CA ARG A 637 24.30 -33.45 -25.49
C ARG A 637 25.05 -34.30 -24.47
N VAL A 638 24.36 -35.06 -23.62
CA VAL A 638 24.97 -36.00 -22.66
C VAL A 638 24.69 -37.46 -23.04
N CYS A 639 23.55 -37.76 -23.68
CA CYS A 639 23.15 -39.13 -24.04
C CYS A 639 23.76 -39.66 -25.35
N ASP A 640 24.24 -38.82 -26.28
CA ASP A 640 24.96 -39.28 -27.47
C ASP A 640 26.44 -39.62 -27.22
N PHE A 641 26.97 -39.32 -26.02
CA PHE A 641 28.39 -39.56 -25.70
C PHE A 641 28.69 -40.99 -25.25
N GLN A 642 27.70 -41.75 -24.78
CA GLN A 642 27.92 -43.09 -24.21
C GLN A 642 28.02 -44.23 -25.25
N ALA A 643 27.67 -44.01 -26.52
CA ALA A 643 27.65 -45.10 -27.50
C ALA A 643 28.97 -45.29 -28.30
N GLY A 644 29.90 -44.32 -28.33
CA GLY A 644 31.04 -44.34 -29.26
C GLY A 644 32.45 -44.11 -28.68
N ALA A 645 32.64 -43.22 -27.70
CA ALA A 645 33.96 -42.92 -27.12
C ALA A 645 33.86 -42.38 -25.67
N PRO A 646 33.54 -43.25 -24.69
CA PRO A 646 33.18 -42.84 -23.33
C PRO A 646 34.30 -42.09 -22.58
N LEU A 647 35.58 -42.44 -22.84
CA LEU A 647 36.72 -41.76 -22.22
C LEU A 647 36.86 -40.29 -22.65
N PHE A 648 36.58 -39.98 -23.91
CA PHE A 648 36.64 -38.61 -24.41
C PHE A 648 35.50 -37.76 -23.84
N GLY A 649 34.34 -38.36 -23.59
CA GLY A 649 33.20 -37.67 -22.98
C GLY A 649 33.47 -37.30 -21.53
N LYS A 650 34.02 -38.25 -20.77
CA LYS A 650 34.43 -38.01 -19.39
C LYS A 650 35.47 -36.87 -19.31
N PHE A 651 36.47 -36.89 -20.19
CA PHE A 651 37.45 -35.80 -20.29
C PHE A 651 36.82 -34.43 -20.59
N MET A 652 35.90 -34.37 -21.56
CA MET A 652 35.23 -33.11 -21.92
C MET A 652 34.40 -32.54 -20.77
N ILE A 653 33.80 -33.38 -19.92
CA ILE A 653 33.04 -32.95 -18.74
C ILE A 653 33.99 -32.48 -17.62
N GLU A 654 35.02 -33.27 -17.34
CA GLU A 654 35.88 -33.05 -16.18
C GLU A 654 36.91 -31.94 -16.40
N ARG A 655 37.47 -31.82 -17.62
CA ARG A 655 38.64 -30.98 -17.89
C ARG A 655 38.43 -29.87 -18.91
N VAL A 656 37.26 -29.78 -19.54
CA VAL A 656 36.94 -28.75 -20.53
C VAL A 656 35.75 -27.92 -20.06
N GLU A 657 35.82 -26.61 -20.25
CA GLU A 657 34.72 -25.68 -19.98
C GLU A 657 34.33 -24.92 -21.25
N VAL A 658 33.08 -24.46 -21.29
CA VAL A 658 32.54 -23.65 -22.38
C VAL A 658 32.49 -22.20 -21.91
N LYS A 659 33.23 -21.33 -22.59
CA LYS A 659 33.36 -19.91 -22.21
C LYS A 659 33.31 -19.03 -23.45
N ASP A 660 32.43 -18.03 -23.44
CA ASP A 660 32.26 -17.13 -24.58
C ASP A 660 33.55 -16.34 -24.87
N GLY A 661 33.95 -16.34 -26.14
CA GLY A 661 35.19 -15.71 -26.59
C GLY A 661 36.49 -16.49 -26.33
N ALA A 662 36.42 -17.64 -25.65
CA ALA A 662 37.60 -18.51 -25.46
C ALA A 662 37.98 -19.25 -26.74
N GLU A 663 39.26 -19.57 -26.89
CA GLU A 663 39.76 -20.39 -27.99
C GLU A 663 40.77 -21.43 -27.48
N CYS A 664 40.47 -22.72 -27.65
CA CYS A 664 41.36 -23.81 -27.27
C CYS A 664 42.09 -24.35 -28.50
N LYS A 665 43.41 -24.42 -28.45
CA LYS A 665 44.21 -24.97 -29.54
C LYS A 665 44.01 -26.49 -29.63
N ALA A 666 43.78 -27.00 -30.83
CA ALA A 666 43.46 -28.41 -31.06
C ALA A 666 44.60 -29.37 -30.64
N SER A 667 45.86 -28.93 -30.72
CA SER A 667 47.01 -29.71 -30.21
C SER A 667 46.97 -29.87 -28.70
N ASP A 668 46.53 -28.83 -28.00
CA ASP A 668 46.65 -28.72 -26.55
C ASP A 668 45.48 -29.47 -25.90
N LEU A 669 44.28 -29.34 -26.48
CA LEU A 669 43.13 -30.18 -26.14
C LEU A 669 43.44 -31.68 -26.30
N ARG A 670 44.11 -32.06 -27.39
CA ARG A 670 44.51 -33.45 -27.62
C ARG A 670 45.58 -33.90 -26.64
N ALA A 671 46.56 -33.06 -26.34
CA ALA A 671 47.60 -33.38 -25.36
C ALA A 671 47.00 -33.59 -23.96
N ALA A 672 46.09 -32.71 -23.53
CA ALA A 672 45.37 -32.83 -22.28
C ALA A 672 44.54 -34.11 -22.22
N PHE A 673 43.82 -34.45 -23.30
CA PHE A 673 43.05 -35.70 -23.36
C PHE A 673 43.95 -36.95 -23.21
N LEU A 674 45.09 -36.97 -23.91
CA LEU A 674 46.06 -38.06 -23.83
C LEU A 674 46.71 -38.17 -22.44
N ALA A 675 46.88 -37.05 -21.73
CA ALA A 675 47.42 -37.03 -20.37
C ALA A 675 46.43 -37.63 -19.35
N THR A 676 45.13 -37.42 -19.52
CA THR A 676 44.08 -38.01 -18.67
C THR A 676 43.79 -39.49 -18.97
N ALA A 677 44.18 -40.00 -20.13
CA ALA A 677 43.96 -41.40 -20.49
C ALA A 677 45.04 -42.30 -19.84
N SER A 678 44.73 -42.89 -18.66
CA SER A 678 45.61 -43.84 -17.97
C SER A 678 46.02 -45.03 -18.88
N PRO A 679 47.27 -45.52 -18.84
CA PRO A 679 47.81 -46.50 -19.79
C PRO A 679 47.22 -47.92 -19.69
N THR A 680 46.21 -48.15 -18.85
CA THR A 680 45.59 -49.45 -18.62
C THR A 680 44.33 -49.73 -19.46
N ALA A 681 43.87 -48.78 -20.28
CA ALA A 681 42.71 -48.98 -21.16
C ALA A 681 43.13 -49.56 -22.52
N THR A 682 42.57 -50.71 -22.89
CA THR A 682 42.79 -51.45 -24.16
C THR A 682 42.29 -50.74 -25.44
N ALA A 683 41.98 -49.44 -25.37
CA ALA A 683 41.40 -48.68 -26.48
C ALA A 683 42.45 -47.78 -27.17
N ARG A 684 42.42 -47.76 -28.51
CA ARG A 684 43.27 -46.89 -29.35
C ARG A 684 43.02 -45.41 -28.99
N PRO A 685 44.07 -44.59 -28.75
CA PRO A 685 43.90 -43.17 -28.51
C PRO A 685 43.38 -42.45 -29.76
N LEU A 686 42.41 -41.55 -29.57
CA LEU A 686 41.79 -40.79 -30.66
C LEU A 686 42.81 -39.89 -31.36
N SER A 687 42.77 -39.89 -32.69
CA SER A 687 43.58 -39.00 -33.53
C SER A 687 42.98 -37.58 -33.57
N ALA A 688 43.80 -36.58 -33.88
CA ALA A 688 43.33 -35.19 -33.97
C ALA A 688 42.16 -34.98 -34.96
N PRO A 689 42.12 -35.65 -36.13
CA PRO A 689 40.97 -35.58 -37.03
C PRO A 689 39.69 -36.18 -36.44
N GLU A 690 39.80 -37.26 -35.67
CA GLU A 690 38.64 -37.92 -35.02
C GLU A 690 38.05 -37.02 -33.93
N ILE A 691 38.91 -36.42 -33.09
CA ILE A 691 38.50 -35.43 -32.09
C ILE A 691 37.82 -34.23 -32.77
N GLY A 692 38.40 -33.73 -33.87
CA GLY A 692 37.83 -32.62 -34.62
C GLY A 692 36.48 -32.96 -35.27
N ALA A 693 36.31 -34.17 -35.79
CA ALA A 693 35.04 -34.63 -36.34
C ALA A 693 33.95 -34.76 -35.26
N MET A 694 34.32 -35.21 -34.06
CA MET A 694 33.41 -35.28 -32.91
C MET A 694 32.97 -33.89 -32.45
N LEU A 695 33.92 -32.97 -32.26
CA LEU A 695 33.61 -31.58 -31.85
C LEU A 695 32.77 -30.85 -32.90
N LYS A 696 33.01 -31.11 -34.19
CA LYS A 696 32.20 -30.55 -35.27
C LYS A 696 30.76 -31.06 -35.24
N LYS A 697 30.54 -32.35 -34.91
CA LYS A 697 29.18 -32.91 -34.71
C LYS A 697 28.47 -32.25 -33.53
N LEU A 698 29.21 -31.83 -32.51
CA LEU A 698 28.70 -31.13 -31.34
C LEU A 698 28.46 -29.63 -31.58
N GLY A 699 28.61 -29.15 -32.82
CA GLY A 699 28.39 -27.74 -33.17
C GLY A 699 29.52 -26.80 -32.74
N VAL A 700 30.66 -27.34 -32.28
CA VAL A 700 31.83 -26.52 -31.92
C VAL A 700 32.51 -26.02 -33.19
N ALA A 701 32.52 -24.71 -33.38
CA ALA A 701 33.19 -24.07 -34.51
C ALA A 701 34.72 -24.12 -34.35
N SER A 702 35.43 -24.34 -35.46
CA SER A 702 36.91 -24.31 -35.48
C SER A 702 37.44 -23.24 -36.42
N LYS A 703 38.51 -22.55 -36.03
CA LYS A 703 39.18 -21.52 -36.84
C LYS A 703 40.66 -21.88 -37.02
N ARG A 704 41.15 -21.83 -38.26
CA ARG A 704 42.58 -22.05 -38.58
C ARG A 704 43.35 -20.73 -38.50
N LYS A 705 44.41 -20.70 -37.70
CA LYS A 705 45.34 -19.56 -37.55
C LYS A 705 46.76 -20.00 -37.97
N LYS A 706 47.71 -19.05 -38.03
CA LYS A 706 49.12 -19.35 -38.40
C LYS A 706 49.74 -20.45 -37.54
N ASP A 707 49.36 -20.52 -36.26
CA ASP A 707 50.00 -21.40 -35.27
C ASP A 707 49.23 -22.70 -35.01
N GLY A 708 48.13 -22.97 -35.73
CA GLY A 708 47.33 -24.20 -35.58
C GLY A 708 45.82 -24.03 -35.82
N VAL A 709 45.06 -25.08 -35.51
CA VAL A 709 43.59 -25.05 -35.49
C VAL A 709 43.11 -24.79 -34.07
N PHE A 710 42.14 -23.91 -33.91
CA PHE A 710 41.54 -23.55 -32.62
C PHE A 710 40.05 -23.86 -32.61
N TYR A 711 39.54 -24.41 -31.51
CA TYR A 711 38.12 -24.60 -31.26
C TYR A 711 37.59 -23.41 -30.46
N LEU A 712 36.55 -22.77 -30.99
CA LEU A 712 35.96 -21.56 -30.43
C LEU A 712 34.97 -21.90 -29.33
N GLY A 713 34.93 -21.09 -28.28
CA GLY A 713 34.05 -21.26 -27.13
C GLY A 713 34.50 -22.34 -26.15
N LEU A 714 35.70 -22.90 -26.30
CA LEU A 714 36.25 -23.92 -25.40
C LEU A 714 37.50 -23.42 -24.68
N ALA A 715 37.64 -23.79 -23.41
CA ALA A 715 38.85 -23.63 -22.62
C ALA A 715 39.15 -24.91 -21.82
N LEU A 716 40.43 -25.19 -21.56
CA LEU A 716 40.85 -26.23 -20.62
C LEU A 716 40.78 -25.65 -19.20
N LYS A 717 40.21 -26.39 -18.25
CA LYS A 717 40.18 -25.99 -16.84
C LYS A 717 41.61 -26.07 -16.28
N ASP A 718 42.07 -25.02 -15.60
CA ASP A 718 43.42 -24.96 -15.01
C ASP A 718 43.60 -26.06 -13.95
N GLU A 719 44.77 -26.73 -13.93
CA GLU A 719 45.10 -27.76 -12.93
C GLU A 719 45.45 -27.13 -11.57
N ALA A 720 44.44 -26.64 -10.85
CA ALA A 720 44.54 -26.33 -9.42
C ALA A 720 43.13 -26.22 -8.78
N ALA A 721 42.51 -27.38 -8.52
CA ALA A 721 41.65 -27.69 -7.36
C ALA A 721 41.26 -29.17 -7.43
#